data_AF-A0A9W6B5W4-F1
#
_entry.id   AF-A0A9W6B5W4-F1
#
_cell.length_a   1.000
_cell.length_b   1.000
_cell.length_c   1.000
_cell.angle_alpha   90.00
_cell.angle_beta   90.00
_cell.angle_gamma   90.00
#
_symmetry.space_group_name_H-M   'P 1'
#
loop_
_entity.id
_entity.type
_entity.pdbx_description
1 polymer ?
#
loop_
_entity_poly.entity_id
_entity_poly.type
_entity_poly.pdbx_seq_one_letter_code
_entity_poly.pdbx_strand_id
1 'polypeptide(L)'
;MKKLIAFLLLGTTVFINAQETIEKVPANAKVVVSANSGNLLELMSIKQLEESLLGKMILPQLEQMGIGSSFKDVGLDLKGSAQYFLQSNDSIMYNVVVLPIKNHNKLESAITTASHMEIVQEQELHTIESKDIEVSIVWSKEYFVFVYGALVSSYFKQDEVIERYGLEAEKEFSWDNYIQSDSLDTDVEMVLVKEAVDEPSDETEEIEITEEIEEPDTYVVVEKVENVDYEEDIDYEEDMEYDAAEYNHYHMEVSANDSIKGMLTTAWSFKKAKQIIRGSKDTSIIRNKDFKKSIDDKAELSIYIDDFTTILEPWMDQLGLPQMRMSKNLLNAYEGMSNGVNLYLNDTNIELTLATRLNDEMADYYKGIYDRDLNDKFLNYINEDKAIGYAAMAINTENILKEYPGIVSRSMPNIPYVDKELVDIATEAFSLILDEKAIGELINGDGVVVFNGINEREVTYTTYEYNEETWESEEIQETKMEKIPEMLIMLSSDNPSILNKLIAYGVKKQVITNENGYYDFKIPDFPMSVYVIIKDGIVFISNSKEEATQIASGTFVPYLTDEHKSMLTKNKFAAYFDGSRLAQELPVEDMGIAQMKVIIYMLDNFGSLSMETSKMKGNTITNKIEWAYPAGKGNAMEYFFDMIQNMPR
;
A
#
# COMPACT_ATOMS: atom_id res chain seq x y z
N MET A 1 -9.21 -22.76 -9.65
CA MET A 1 -9.03 -22.82 -8.17
C MET A 1 -7.80 -22.00 -7.77
N LYS A 2 -7.61 -21.66 -6.48
CA LYS A 2 -6.69 -20.58 -6.04
C LYS A 2 -5.28 -21.08 -5.66
N LYS A 3 -4.27 -20.20 -5.88
CA LYS A 3 -2.87 -20.18 -5.38
C LYS A 3 -1.86 -21.18 -5.98
N LEU A 4 -0.78 -20.63 -6.54
CA LEU A 4 0.46 -21.27 -6.97
C LEU A 4 1.59 -20.21 -6.97
N ILE A 5 2.86 -20.61 -6.79
CA ILE A 5 4.15 -19.84 -6.70
C ILE A 5 4.80 -19.81 -5.30
N ALA A 6 5.98 -20.42 -5.20
CA ALA A 6 7.19 -20.01 -4.44
C ALA A 6 8.39 -20.89 -4.86
N PHE A 7 9.63 -20.59 -4.44
CA PHE A 7 10.87 -21.14 -5.03
C PHE A 7 12.08 -21.24 -4.04
N LEU A 8 13.28 -21.68 -4.52
CA LEU A 8 14.69 -21.63 -3.94
C LEU A 8 15.38 -22.95 -3.39
N LEU A 9 16.72 -23.15 -3.11
CA LEU A 9 18.08 -22.57 -3.48
C LEU A 9 19.27 -23.47 -2.91
N LEU A 10 20.62 -23.31 -2.71
CA LEU A 10 21.82 -22.43 -2.95
C LEU A 10 23.11 -23.24 -3.16
N GLY A 11 24.12 -22.67 -3.83
CA GLY A 11 25.56 -22.83 -3.51
C GLY A 11 26.44 -23.80 -4.32
N THR A 12 27.59 -23.39 -4.88
CA THR A 12 28.26 -22.07 -4.95
C THR A 12 29.18 -22.01 -6.18
N THR A 13 29.81 -20.87 -6.45
CA THR A 13 30.97 -20.70 -7.36
C THR A 13 30.79 -21.05 -8.85
N VAL A 14 29.90 -20.34 -9.56
CA VAL A 14 30.23 -19.77 -10.89
C VAL A 14 29.58 -18.37 -10.97
N PHE A 15 30.39 -17.32 -11.15
CA PHE A 15 29.90 -15.92 -11.30
C PHE A 15 29.39 -15.63 -12.73
N ILE A 16 28.48 -16.45 -13.25
CA ILE A 16 27.92 -16.32 -14.63
C ILE A 16 26.40 -16.51 -14.64
N ASN A 17 25.86 -17.55 -13.99
CA ASN A 17 24.48 -18.01 -14.16
C ASN A 17 23.39 -16.96 -13.85
N ALA A 18 23.66 -15.97 -12.98
CA ALA A 18 22.73 -14.87 -12.70
C ALA A 18 22.47 -13.96 -13.92
N GLN A 19 23.44 -13.83 -14.84
CA GLN A 19 23.27 -13.09 -16.10
C GLN A 19 22.54 -13.91 -17.17
N GLU A 20 22.59 -15.24 -17.09
CA GLU A 20 22.08 -16.13 -18.14
C GLU A 20 20.54 -16.18 -18.20
N THR A 21 19.85 -16.19 -17.06
CA THR A 21 18.37 -16.22 -17.05
C THR A 21 17.76 -14.86 -17.41
N ILE A 22 18.37 -13.74 -16.98
CA ILE A 22 17.90 -12.39 -17.32
C ILE A 22 18.11 -12.04 -18.80
N GLU A 23 19.07 -12.68 -19.49
CA GLU A 23 19.22 -12.59 -20.94
C GLU A 23 18.07 -13.22 -21.74
N LYS A 24 17.18 -13.98 -21.10
CA LYS A 24 15.93 -14.50 -21.71
C LYS A 24 14.74 -13.56 -21.56
N VAL A 25 14.80 -12.58 -20.66
CA VAL A 25 13.72 -11.61 -20.42
C VAL A 25 13.73 -10.52 -21.53
N PRO A 26 12.65 -10.33 -22.31
CA PRO A 26 12.62 -9.42 -23.46
C PRO A 26 12.75 -7.93 -23.10
N ALA A 27 13.30 -7.13 -24.01
CA ALA A 27 13.55 -5.70 -23.86
C ALA A 27 12.31 -4.82 -23.59
N ASN A 28 11.11 -5.34 -23.83
CA ASN A 28 9.82 -4.70 -23.62
C ASN A 28 8.95 -5.43 -22.59
N ALA A 29 9.55 -6.14 -21.63
CA ALA A 29 8.85 -6.61 -20.44
C ALA A 29 8.39 -5.41 -19.58
N LYS A 30 7.16 -5.48 -19.07
CA LYS A 30 6.51 -4.39 -18.31
C LYS A 30 6.67 -4.52 -16.80
N VAL A 31 6.73 -5.75 -16.31
CA VAL A 31 7.23 -6.09 -14.97
C VAL A 31 8.33 -7.11 -15.15
N VAL A 32 9.42 -6.98 -14.39
CA VAL A 32 10.45 -8.00 -14.25
C VAL A 32 10.72 -8.19 -12.76
N VAL A 33 10.62 -9.42 -12.27
CA VAL A 33 10.98 -9.82 -10.92
C VAL A 33 12.17 -10.75 -11.02
N SER A 34 13.33 -10.26 -10.60
CA SER A 34 14.55 -11.04 -10.48
C SER A 34 14.68 -11.48 -9.02
N ALA A 35 14.27 -12.70 -8.72
CA ALA A 35 14.69 -13.33 -7.47
C ALA A 35 16.16 -13.68 -7.66
N ASN A 36 17.07 -12.98 -6.98
CA ASN A 36 18.40 -13.53 -6.83
C ASN A 36 18.26 -14.68 -5.85
N SER A 37 18.01 -15.85 -6.43
CA SER A 37 18.01 -17.10 -5.70
C SER A 37 19.27 -17.10 -4.85
N GLY A 38 20.46 -16.98 -5.46
CA GLY A 38 21.82 -17.11 -4.91
C GLY A 38 22.12 -16.68 -3.46
N ASN A 39 21.34 -15.80 -2.84
CA ASN A 39 21.58 -15.30 -1.48
C ASN A 39 20.63 -15.91 -0.42
N LEU A 40 19.36 -16.17 -0.77
CA LEU A 40 18.25 -16.37 0.18
C LEU A 40 18.33 -17.64 1.06
N LEU A 41 19.21 -18.60 0.75
CA LEU A 41 19.51 -19.78 1.59
C LEU A 41 20.98 -19.83 2.05
N GLU A 42 21.69 -18.70 2.01
CA GLU A 42 22.85 -18.45 2.89
C GLU A 42 22.30 -18.05 4.27
N LEU A 43 21.08 -17.48 4.28
CA LEU A 43 20.24 -17.17 5.43
C LEU A 43 19.43 -18.38 5.99
N MET A 44 19.15 -19.41 5.20
CA MET A 44 18.22 -20.49 5.58
C MET A 44 18.61 -21.81 4.90
N SER A 45 18.50 -22.99 5.52
CA SER A 45 18.76 -24.24 4.79
C SER A 45 17.58 -24.69 3.91
N ILE A 46 17.83 -25.50 2.86
CA ILE A 46 16.75 -26.09 2.04
C ILE A 46 15.74 -26.86 2.92
N LYS A 47 16.20 -27.50 4.01
CA LYS A 47 15.31 -28.19 4.96
C LYS A 47 14.35 -27.20 5.65
N GLN A 48 14.84 -26.03 6.06
CA GLN A 48 14.00 -25.00 6.67
C GLN A 48 13.04 -24.37 5.66
N LEU A 49 13.44 -24.24 4.38
CA LEU A 49 12.50 -23.87 3.31
C LEU A 49 11.41 -24.94 3.14
N GLU A 50 11.77 -26.22 3.15
CA GLU A 50 10.85 -27.36 3.09
C GLU A 50 9.89 -27.39 4.30
N GLU A 51 10.37 -27.00 5.48
CA GLU A 51 9.59 -26.87 6.72
C GLU A 51 8.86 -25.52 6.88
N SER A 52 9.07 -24.54 5.99
CA SER A 52 8.43 -23.22 6.03
C SER A 52 6.96 -23.26 5.62
N LEU A 53 6.25 -22.13 5.78
CA LEU A 53 4.87 -21.97 5.27
C LEU A 53 4.79 -22.17 3.74
N LEU A 54 5.82 -21.77 3.00
CA LEU A 54 5.90 -21.94 1.54
C LEU A 54 6.17 -23.40 1.15
N GLY A 55 7.09 -24.08 1.86
CA GLY A 55 7.36 -25.51 1.69
C GLY A 55 6.11 -26.36 1.97
N LYS A 56 5.45 -26.10 3.10
CA LYS A 56 4.17 -26.73 3.48
C LYS A 56 3.02 -26.45 2.51
N MET A 57 3.07 -25.36 1.73
CA MET A 57 2.05 -25.06 0.70
C MET A 57 2.31 -25.80 -0.61
N ILE A 58 3.57 -26.04 -0.98
CA ILE A 58 3.95 -26.48 -2.33
C ILE A 58 4.38 -27.95 -2.37
N LEU A 59 5.13 -28.45 -1.39
CA LEU A 59 5.58 -29.84 -1.37
C LEU A 59 4.43 -30.85 -1.42
N PRO A 60 3.29 -30.66 -0.72
CA PRO A 60 2.15 -31.57 -0.86
C PRO A 60 1.56 -31.58 -2.27
N GLN A 61 1.63 -30.45 -3.01
CA GLN A 61 1.20 -30.40 -4.40
C GLN A 61 2.19 -31.16 -5.31
N LEU A 62 3.51 -30.96 -5.12
CA LEU A 62 4.53 -31.68 -5.88
C LEU A 62 4.52 -33.20 -5.60
N GLU A 63 4.21 -33.61 -4.37
CA GLU A 63 4.08 -35.02 -3.98
C GLU A 63 2.77 -35.63 -4.50
N GLN A 64 1.63 -34.93 -4.38
CA GLN A 64 0.35 -35.35 -4.99
C GLN A 64 0.46 -35.46 -6.51
N MET A 65 1.20 -34.56 -7.15
CA MET A 65 1.48 -34.61 -8.58
C MET A 65 2.57 -35.64 -8.93
N GLY A 66 3.22 -36.34 -7.99
CA GLY A 66 4.28 -37.30 -8.31
C GLY A 66 5.60 -36.70 -8.86
N ILE A 67 5.78 -35.38 -8.75
CA ILE A 67 7.00 -34.66 -9.16
C ILE A 67 8.13 -34.93 -8.15
N GLY A 68 7.79 -35.01 -6.85
CA GLY A 68 8.73 -35.36 -5.77
C GLY A 68 8.37 -34.69 -4.44
N SER A 69 8.88 -35.24 -3.34
CA SER A 69 8.62 -34.77 -1.97
C SER A 69 9.70 -33.82 -1.41
N SER A 70 10.68 -33.42 -2.23
CA SER A 70 11.70 -32.41 -1.92
C SER A 70 11.93 -31.50 -3.14
N PHE A 71 12.22 -30.21 -2.91
CA PHE A 71 12.62 -29.29 -3.99
C PHE A 71 13.89 -29.77 -4.72
N LYS A 72 14.70 -30.62 -4.08
CA LYS A 72 15.91 -31.24 -4.67
C LYS A 72 15.58 -32.31 -5.71
N ASP A 73 14.33 -32.75 -5.81
CA ASP A 73 13.91 -33.82 -6.70
C ASP A 73 13.46 -33.37 -8.10
N VAL A 74 13.05 -32.11 -8.25
CA VAL A 74 12.64 -31.51 -9.54
C VAL A 74 13.80 -31.31 -10.53
N GLY A 75 15.06 -31.38 -10.10
CA GLY A 75 16.23 -31.24 -11.00
C GLY A 75 16.55 -29.82 -11.51
N LEU A 76 15.74 -28.82 -11.14
CA LEU A 76 16.01 -27.40 -11.36
C LEU A 76 17.32 -26.97 -10.68
N ASP A 77 18.02 -25.97 -11.24
CA ASP A 77 19.09 -25.30 -10.50
C ASP A 77 18.47 -24.27 -9.58
N LEU A 78 18.02 -24.76 -8.44
CA LEU A 78 17.63 -23.93 -7.30
C LEU A 78 18.65 -22.80 -7.06
N LYS A 79 19.93 -23.05 -7.38
CA LYS A 79 21.13 -22.23 -7.15
C LYS A 79 21.27 -21.02 -8.10
N GLY A 80 20.58 -21.00 -9.23
CA GLY A 80 20.60 -19.89 -10.18
C GLY A 80 19.38 -18.96 -10.03
N SER A 81 19.57 -17.67 -10.34
CA SER A 81 18.55 -16.63 -10.19
C SER A 81 17.32 -16.90 -11.08
N ALA A 82 16.14 -16.95 -10.46
CA ALA A 82 14.87 -17.14 -11.15
C ALA A 82 14.32 -15.78 -11.64
N GLN A 83 13.70 -15.78 -12.82
CA GLN A 83 13.08 -14.58 -13.40
C GLN A 83 11.57 -14.82 -13.56
N TYR A 84 10.73 -13.94 -13.04
CA TYR A 84 9.38 -13.74 -13.55
C TYR A 84 9.35 -12.45 -14.38
N PHE A 85 8.54 -12.42 -15.43
CA PHE A 85 8.21 -11.17 -16.10
C PHE A 85 6.81 -11.18 -16.71
N LEU A 86 6.24 -9.98 -16.81
CA LEU A 86 4.99 -9.70 -17.51
C LEU A 86 5.31 -9.03 -18.85
N GLN A 87 4.72 -9.54 -19.94
CA GLN A 87 4.73 -8.89 -21.24
C GLN A 87 3.31 -8.88 -21.81
N SER A 88 2.75 -7.71 -22.07
CA SER A 88 1.43 -7.53 -22.68
C SER A 88 1.52 -7.03 -24.13
N ASN A 89 0.45 -7.25 -24.88
CA ASN A 89 0.08 -6.49 -26.07
C ASN A 89 -1.43 -6.15 -25.99
N ASP A 90 -2.00 -5.74 -27.12
CA ASP A 90 -3.43 -5.50 -27.31
C ASP A 90 -4.34 -6.70 -26.96
N SER A 91 -3.85 -7.92 -27.17
CA SER A 91 -4.67 -9.14 -27.26
C SER A 91 -4.43 -10.14 -26.12
N ILE A 92 -3.25 -10.15 -25.51
CA ILE A 92 -2.85 -11.13 -24.50
C ILE A 92 -1.76 -10.58 -23.55
N MET A 93 -1.91 -10.90 -22.27
CA MET A 93 -0.86 -10.79 -21.24
C MET A 93 -0.13 -12.13 -21.13
N TYR A 94 1.19 -12.11 -21.20
CA TYR A 94 2.04 -13.26 -20.92
C TYR A 94 2.69 -13.12 -19.55
N ASN A 95 2.27 -13.96 -18.60
CA ASN A 95 2.95 -14.19 -17.34
C ASN A 95 4.01 -15.28 -17.56
N VAL A 96 5.29 -14.91 -17.54
CA VAL A 96 6.39 -15.83 -17.86
C VAL A 96 7.26 -16.05 -16.63
N VAL A 97 7.65 -17.31 -16.40
CA VAL A 97 8.68 -17.69 -15.42
C VAL A 97 9.80 -18.43 -16.15
N VAL A 98 11.04 -18.00 -15.93
CA VAL A 98 12.27 -18.60 -16.47
C VAL A 98 13.13 -19.09 -15.32
N LEU A 99 13.39 -20.40 -15.29
CA LEU A 99 14.11 -21.11 -14.24
C LEU A 99 15.35 -21.80 -14.83
N PRO A 100 16.53 -21.71 -14.18
CA PRO A 100 17.69 -22.48 -14.62
C PRO A 100 17.57 -23.96 -14.22
N ILE A 101 18.19 -24.85 -15.00
CA ILE A 101 18.15 -26.30 -14.83
C ILE A 101 19.53 -26.82 -14.40
N LYS A 102 19.57 -27.68 -13.38
CA LYS A 102 20.81 -28.33 -12.90
C LYS A 102 21.01 -29.73 -13.48
N ASN A 103 19.91 -30.45 -13.64
CA ASN A 103 19.90 -31.82 -14.12
C ASN A 103 18.64 -32.07 -14.96
N HIS A 104 18.77 -31.80 -16.25
CA HIS A 104 17.74 -32.00 -17.28
C HIS A 104 17.11 -33.40 -17.20
N ASN A 105 17.92 -34.46 -17.12
CA ASN A 105 17.42 -35.83 -17.03
C ASN A 105 16.57 -36.09 -15.77
N LYS A 106 16.89 -35.44 -14.63
CA LYS A 106 16.09 -35.54 -13.41
C LYS A 106 14.77 -34.78 -13.53
N LEU A 107 14.80 -33.60 -14.15
CA LEU A 107 13.60 -32.81 -14.46
C LEU A 107 12.64 -33.58 -15.38
N GLU A 108 13.14 -34.18 -16.46
CA GLU A 108 12.33 -35.05 -17.33
C GLU A 108 11.77 -36.26 -16.57
N SER A 109 12.59 -36.92 -15.75
CA SER A 109 12.14 -38.06 -14.93
C SER A 109 11.00 -37.67 -13.97
N ALA A 110 11.07 -36.48 -13.36
CA ALA A 110 10.02 -35.95 -12.50
C ALA A 110 8.75 -35.64 -13.31
N ILE A 111 8.88 -34.97 -14.46
CA ILE A 111 7.77 -34.62 -15.36
C ILE A 111 7.03 -35.86 -15.89
N THR A 112 7.76 -36.89 -16.36
CA THR A 112 7.15 -38.13 -16.87
C THR A 112 6.48 -38.94 -15.76
N THR A 113 7.07 -38.98 -14.55
CA THR A 113 6.45 -39.63 -13.39
C THR A 113 5.15 -38.93 -13.00
N ALA A 114 5.12 -37.61 -13.11
CA ALA A 114 4.04 -36.78 -12.63
C ALA A 114 2.80 -36.70 -13.52
N SER A 115 3.03 -36.60 -14.83
CA SER A 115 1.99 -36.16 -15.77
C SER A 115 1.19 -37.29 -16.43
N HIS A 116 1.76 -38.51 -16.51
CA HIS A 116 1.36 -39.55 -17.45
C HIS A 116 1.34 -39.10 -18.94
N MET A 117 1.90 -37.94 -19.27
CA MET A 117 1.89 -37.35 -20.61
C MET A 117 3.22 -37.62 -21.33
N GLU A 118 3.18 -37.71 -22.66
CA GLU A 118 4.39 -37.89 -23.46
C GLU A 118 5.17 -36.57 -23.57
N ILE A 119 6.49 -36.65 -23.39
CA ILE A 119 7.40 -35.53 -23.68
C ILE A 119 7.57 -35.46 -25.20
N VAL A 120 7.14 -34.35 -25.79
CA VAL A 120 7.31 -34.05 -27.21
C VAL A 120 8.58 -33.23 -27.40
N GLN A 121 9.43 -33.62 -28.35
CA GLN A 121 10.71 -32.95 -28.63
C GLN A 121 10.67 -32.21 -29.98
N GLU A 122 10.78 -30.88 -29.95
CA GLU A 122 10.98 -30.01 -31.11
C GLU A 122 12.44 -29.52 -31.13
N GLN A 123 13.32 -30.20 -31.90
CA GLN A 123 14.74 -29.88 -32.00
C GLN A 123 15.47 -30.04 -30.64
N GLU A 124 15.92 -28.94 -30.03
CA GLU A 124 16.53 -28.90 -28.69
C GLU A 124 15.55 -28.44 -27.60
N LEU A 125 14.27 -28.26 -27.97
CA LEU A 125 13.19 -27.89 -27.06
C LEU A 125 12.32 -29.11 -26.74
N HIS A 126 11.94 -29.22 -25.48
CA HIS A 126 11.14 -30.30 -24.92
C HIS A 126 9.86 -29.68 -24.34
N THR A 127 8.72 -30.32 -24.52
CA THR A 127 7.41 -29.84 -24.08
C THR A 127 6.53 -30.99 -23.64
N ILE A 128 5.50 -30.70 -22.84
CA ILE A 128 4.38 -31.61 -22.62
C ILE A 128 3.27 -31.20 -23.59
N GLU A 129 2.66 -32.14 -24.31
CA GLU A 129 1.38 -31.89 -24.98
C GLU A 129 0.23 -32.41 -24.10
N SER A 130 -0.67 -31.51 -23.71
CA SER A 130 -1.93 -31.82 -23.05
C SER A 130 -3.02 -30.91 -23.58
N LYS A 131 -4.26 -31.41 -23.62
CA LYS A 131 -5.44 -30.63 -24.01
C LYS A 131 -6.10 -29.91 -22.83
N ASP A 132 -5.78 -30.34 -21.62
CA ASP A 132 -6.48 -29.97 -20.38
C ASP A 132 -5.63 -28.99 -19.53
N ILE A 133 -4.61 -28.37 -20.13
CA ILE A 133 -3.62 -27.53 -19.45
C ILE A 133 -3.49 -26.19 -20.19
N GLU A 134 -4.03 -25.11 -19.61
CA GLU A 134 -3.98 -23.74 -20.13
C GLU A 134 -2.60 -23.04 -19.99
N VAL A 135 -1.59 -23.76 -19.49
CA VAL A 135 -0.23 -23.25 -19.25
C VAL A 135 0.78 -23.95 -20.17
N SER A 136 1.58 -23.16 -20.86
CA SER A 136 2.60 -23.67 -21.79
C SER A 136 3.93 -23.86 -21.10
N ILE A 137 4.34 -25.13 -20.95
CA ILE A 137 5.60 -25.54 -20.35
C ILE A 137 6.55 -26.02 -21.44
N VAL A 138 7.68 -25.33 -21.61
CA VAL A 138 8.74 -25.72 -22.55
C VAL A 138 10.09 -25.62 -21.84
N TRP A 139 10.99 -26.58 -22.07
CA TRP A 139 12.34 -26.56 -21.52
C TRP A 139 13.40 -26.93 -22.55
N SER A 140 14.64 -26.77 -22.11
CA SER A 140 15.89 -27.07 -22.82
C SER A 140 16.84 -27.78 -21.86
N LYS A 141 18.14 -27.85 -22.17
CA LYS A 141 19.15 -28.35 -21.22
C LYS A 141 19.42 -27.39 -20.05
N GLU A 142 19.25 -26.09 -20.28
CA GLU A 142 19.71 -25.01 -19.39
C GLU A 142 18.55 -24.24 -18.74
N TYR A 143 17.42 -24.09 -19.44
CA TYR A 143 16.27 -23.29 -18.98
C TYR A 143 14.97 -24.07 -19.08
N PHE A 144 14.16 -23.98 -18.03
CA PHE A 144 12.73 -24.32 -18.00
C PHE A 144 11.92 -23.02 -18.06
N VAL A 145 10.93 -22.97 -18.96
CA VAL A 145 10.09 -21.80 -19.17
C VAL A 145 8.62 -22.18 -19.07
N PHE A 146 7.94 -21.52 -18.14
CA PHE A 146 6.50 -21.59 -17.95
C PHE A 146 5.89 -20.29 -18.49
N VAL A 147 4.83 -20.40 -19.29
CA VAL A 147 4.02 -19.26 -19.75
C VAL A 147 2.56 -19.52 -19.45
N TYR A 148 1.95 -18.63 -18.67
CA TYR A 148 0.51 -18.50 -18.56
C TYR A 148 0.04 -17.29 -19.38
N GLY A 149 -0.89 -17.51 -20.29
CA GLY A 149 -1.53 -16.47 -21.08
C GLY A 149 -2.86 -16.06 -20.46
N ALA A 150 -3.13 -14.76 -20.36
CA ALA A 150 -4.44 -14.22 -20.04
C ALA A 150 -4.89 -13.29 -21.18
N LEU A 151 -6.05 -13.56 -21.79
CA LEU A 151 -6.55 -12.77 -22.91
C LEU A 151 -7.11 -11.41 -22.45
N VAL A 152 -6.89 -10.39 -23.26
CA VAL A 152 -7.44 -9.06 -23.04
C VAL A 152 -8.88 -9.03 -23.58
N SER A 153 -9.88 -9.10 -22.70
CA SER A 153 -11.30 -9.23 -23.08
C SER A 153 -11.76 -8.18 -24.11
N SER A 154 -11.36 -6.92 -23.94
CA SER A 154 -11.74 -5.80 -24.82
C SER A 154 -11.20 -5.89 -26.26
N TYR A 155 -10.18 -6.73 -26.51
CA TYR A 155 -9.72 -7.02 -27.88
C TYR A 155 -10.68 -7.98 -28.59
N PHE A 156 -11.22 -8.99 -27.89
CA PHE A 156 -12.11 -10.00 -28.46
C PHE A 156 -13.57 -9.53 -28.63
N LYS A 157 -13.90 -8.34 -28.12
CA LYS A 157 -15.19 -7.66 -28.34
C LYS A 157 -15.24 -6.76 -29.58
N GLN A 158 -14.16 -6.69 -30.39
CA GLN A 158 -14.09 -5.86 -31.59
C GLN A 158 -14.60 -6.64 -32.82
N ASP A 159 -15.46 -6.03 -33.65
CA ASP A 159 -16.06 -6.67 -34.84
C ASP A 159 -15.02 -7.37 -35.74
N GLU A 160 -13.91 -6.69 -36.06
CA GLU A 160 -12.80 -7.23 -36.89
C GLU A 160 -12.05 -8.41 -36.25
N VAL A 161 -12.21 -8.62 -34.95
CA VAL A 161 -11.61 -9.72 -34.17
C VAL A 161 -12.59 -10.87 -34.03
N ILE A 162 -13.88 -10.55 -33.82
CA ILE A 162 -14.99 -11.49 -33.80
C ILE A 162 -15.07 -12.22 -35.16
N GLU A 163 -15.12 -11.48 -36.28
CA GLU A 163 -15.11 -12.07 -37.64
C GLU A 163 -13.85 -12.92 -37.89
N ARG A 164 -12.68 -12.42 -37.49
CA ARG A 164 -11.37 -13.05 -37.74
C ARG A 164 -11.19 -14.41 -37.07
N TYR A 165 -11.79 -14.61 -35.90
CA TYR A 165 -11.69 -15.87 -35.16
C TYR A 165 -12.97 -16.72 -35.21
N GLY A 166 -14.04 -16.23 -35.85
CA GLY A 166 -15.32 -16.92 -35.89
C GLY A 166 -15.98 -17.00 -34.52
N LEU A 167 -15.84 -15.94 -33.72
CA LEU A 167 -16.53 -15.79 -32.44
C LEU A 167 -17.97 -15.34 -32.66
N GLU A 168 -18.82 -15.63 -31.69
CA GLU A 168 -20.18 -15.06 -31.59
C GLU A 168 -20.12 -13.78 -30.74
N ALA A 169 -20.84 -12.74 -31.15
CA ALA A 169 -20.84 -11.47 -30.45
C ALA A 169 -21.51 -11.61 -29.07
N GLU A 170 -20.77 -11.33 -28.00
CA GLU A 170 -21.28 -11.38 -26.63
C GLU A 170 -22.43 -10.38 -26.48
N LYS A 171 -23.69 -10.88 -26.35
CA LYS A 171 -24.88 -10.05 -26.05
C LYS A 171 -24.59 -9.22 -24.79
N GLU A 172 -24.50 -7.90 -24.92
CA GLU A 172 -24.36 -7.04 -23.74
C GLU A 172 -25.63 -7.11 -22.89
N PHE A 173 -25.46 -7.37 -21.59
CA PHE A 173 -26.54 -7.33 -20.62
C PHE A 173 -26.93 -5.87 -20.33
N SER A 174 -27.74 -5.28 -21.22
CA SER A 174 -28.32 -3.96 -21.02
C SER A 174 -29.43 -4.03 -19.98
N TRP A 175 -29.33 -3.16 -18.97
CA TRP A 175 -30.38 -2.93 -17.97
C TRP A 175 -31.63 -2.26 -18.57
N ASP A 176 -31.52 -1.61 -19.73
CA ASP A 176 -32.63 -0.93 -20.41
C ASP A 176 -33.73 -1.92 -20.85
N ASN A 177 -33.35 -3.17 -21.13
CA ASN A 177 -34.29 -4.23 -21.52
C ASN A 177 -35.19 -4.70 -20.36
N TYR A 178 -34.78 -4.51 -19.10
CA TYR A 178 -35.56 -4.90 -17.93
C TYR A 178 -36.63 -3.85 -17.57
N ILE A 179 -36.43 -2.59 -17.98
CA ILE A 179 -37.38 -1.48 -17.72
C ILE A 179 -38.53 -1.47 -18.74
N GLN A 180 -38.37 -2.16 -19.87
CA GLN A 180 -39.33 -2.09 -20.99
C GLN A 180 -40.51 -3.08 -20.93
N SER A 181 -40.55 -4.00 -19.94
CA SER A 181 -41.63 -4.98 -19.79
C SER A 181 -42.76 -4.55 -18.85
N ASP A 182 -42.50 -3.65 -17.89
CA ASP A 182 -43.47 -3.22 -16.87
C ASP A 182 -43.84 -1.73 -17.00
N SER A 183 -44.21 -1.32 -18.22
CA SER A 183 -44.76 0.01 -18.48
C SER A 183 -46.21 0.13 -18.02
N LEU A 184 -46.44 0.23 -16.70
CA LEU A 184 -47.68 0.77 -16.16
C LEU A 184 -47.54 2.30 -16.02
N ASP A 185 -48.38 3.04 -16.75
CA ASP A 185 -48.39 4.50 -16.77
C ASP A 185 -48.49 5.11 -15.35
N THR A 186 -47.50 5.89 -14.94
CA THR A 186 -47.67 6.94 -13.92
C THR A 186 -46.66 8.07 -14.19
N ASP A 187 -47.15 9.18 -14.73
CA ASP A 187 -46.35 10.41 -14.89
C ASP A 187 -45.89 10.93 -13.51
N VAL A 188 -44.59 11.06 -13.29
CA VAL A 188 -44.00 11.77 -12.14
C VAL A 188 -43.01 12.82 -12.65
N GLU A 189 -43.44 14.08 -12.61
CA GLU A 189 -42.66 15.23 -13.07
C GLU A 189 -41.53 15.55 -12.07
N MET A 190 -40.27 15.30 -12.45
CA MET A 190 -39.11 15.56 -11.57
C MET A 190 -38.86 17.06 -11.38
N VAL A 191 -39.36 17.61 -10.27
CA VAL A 191 -39.04 18.96 -9.82
C VAL A 191 -37.63 18.98 -9.20
N LEU A 192 -36.67 19.59 -9.91
CA LEU A 192 -35.34 19.87 -9.39
C LEU A 192 -35.38 20.95 -8.29
N VAL A 193 -35.42 20.52 -7.03
CA VAL A 193 -35.18 21.41 -5.88
C VAL A 193 -33.68 21.63 -5.74
N LYS A 194 -33.24 22.89 -5.85
CA LYS A 194 -31.90 23.28 -5.41
C LYS A 194 -31.90 23.45 -3.90
N GLU A 195 -31.07 22.70 -3.19
CA GLU A 195 -30.64 23.13 -1.86
C GLU A 195 -29.73 24.35 -1.99
N ALA A 196 -29.99 25.36 -1.15
CA ALA A 196 -29.17 26.55 -1.01
C ALA A 196 -28.71 26.62 0.45
N VAL A 197 -27.42 26.83 0.66
CA VAL A 197 -26.85 27.09 1.98
C VAL A 197 -27.14 28.54 2.34
N ASP A 198 -27.63 28.77 3.55
CA ASP A 198 -27.64 30.08 4.22
C ASP A 198 -27.26 29.91 5.70
N GLU A 199 -26.66 30.94 6.29
CA GLU A 199 -26.03 30.91 7.61
C GLU A 199 -27.04 31.09 8.77
N PRO A 200 -26.77 30.56 9.98
CA PRO A 200 -27.57 30.88 11.17
C PRO A 200 -27.26 32.30 11.68
N SER A 201 -28.29 33.13 11.86
CA SER A 201 -28.21 34.43 12.54
C SER A 201 -29.12 34.46 13.77
N ASP A 202 -28.66 35.10 14.85
CA ASP A 202 -29.44 35.27 16.09
C ASP A 202 -30.79 35.97 15.88
N GLU A 203 -31.85 35.49 16.54
CA GLU A 203 -32.44 36.20 17.69
C GLU A 203 -33.48 35.31 18.42
N THR A 204 -33.87 35.73 19.63
CA THR A 204 -34.66 34.93 20.61
C THR A 204 -36.17 35.11 20.48
N GLU A 205 -36.95 34.04 20.71
CA GLU A 205 -38.31 34.15 21.26
C GLU A 205 -38.62 32.99 22.21
N GLU A 206 -39.36 33.26 23.30
CA GLU A 206 -39.62 32.32 24.40
C GLU A 206 -40.84 31.42 24.10
N ILE A 207 -40.74 30.11 24.40
CA ILE A 207 -41.91 29.23 24.52
C ILE A 207 -41.74 28.31 25.74
N GLU A 208 -42.52 28.54 26.79
CA GLU A 208 -42.70 27.57 27.88
C GLU A 208 -43.55 26.38 27.38
N ILE A 209 -43.01 25.16 27.48
CA ILE A 209 -43.83 23.93 27.62
C ILE A 209 -43.20 23.10 28.74
N THR A 210 -44.03 22.64 29.66
CA THR A 210 -43.63 21.82 30.82
C THR A 210 -43.33 20.38 30.43
N GLU A 211 -42.16 19.87 30.83
CA GLU A 211 -41.89 18.44 30.87
C GLU A 211 -42.32 17.83 32.23
N GLU A 212 -42.85 16.61 32.19
CA GLU A 212 -43.17 15.80 33.36
C GLU A 212 -42.20 14.62 33.36
N ILE A 213 -41.34 14.53 34.38
CA ILE A 213 -40.27 13.53 34.46
C ILE A 213 -40.82 12.28 35.18
N GLU A 214 -40.80 11.13 34.51
CA GLU A 214 -40.73 9.83 35.18
C GLU A 214 -39.27 9.34 35.11
N GLU A 215 -38.60 9.24 36.26
CA GLU A 215 -37.23 8.72 36.31
C GLU A 215 -37.18 7.19 36.21
N PRO A 216 -36.12 6.62 35.62
CA PRO A 216 -35.98 5.18 35.44
C PRO A 216 -35.30 4.52 36.64
N ASP A 217 -35.85 3.40 37.13
CA ASP A 217 -35.01 2.36 37.72
C ASP A 217 -35.62 0.96 37.59
N THR A 218 -34.88 0.03 36.98
CA THR A 218 -34.65 -1.32 37.54
C THR A 218 -33.63 -2.11 36.72
N TYR A 219 -32.55 -2.51 37.38
CA TYR A 219 -31.52 -3.42 36.86
C TYR A 219 -32.11 -4.77 36.40
N VAL A 220 -31.85 -5.16 35.15
CA VAL A 220 -32.11 -6.51 34.64
C VAL A 220 -30.80 -7.17 34.23
N VAL A 221 -30.59 -8.40 34.72
CA VAL A 221 -29.40 -9.21 34.43
C VAL A 221 -29.38 -9.56 32.93
N VAL A 222 -28.24 -9.33 32.27
CA VAL A 222 -28.01 -9.77 30.89
C VAL A 222 -27.90 -11.30 30.86
N GLU A 223 -29.01 -11.97 30.57
CA GLU A 223 -28.96 -13.39 30.22
C GLU A 223 -28.34 -13.59 28.83
N LYS A 224 -27.68 -14.73 28.68
CA LYS A 224 -26.91 -15.12 27.50
C LYS A 224 -27.86 -15.47 26.34
N VAL A 225 -28.07 -14.53 25.42
CA VAL A 225 -28.79 -14.78 24.16
C VAL A 225 -28.02 -15.80 23.34
N GLU A 226 -28.68 -16.89 22.95
CA GLU A 226 -28.14 -17.90 22.04
C GLU A 226 -28.45 -17.52 20.58
N ASN A 227 -27.73 -18.12 19.63
CA ASN A 227 -27.95 -17.87 18.20
C ASN A 227 -29.40 -18.21 17.82
N VAL A 228 -30.04 -17.31 17.06
CA VAL A 228 -31.29 -17.59 16.34
C VAL A 228 -30.93 -17.69 14.87
N ASP A 229 -30.97 -18.90 14.32
CA ASP A 229 -30.97 -19.10 12.88
C ASP A 229 -32.27 -18.55 12.29
N TYR A 230 -32.16 -17.77 11.21
CA TYR A 230 -33.29 -17.32 10.41
C TYR A 230 -33.36 -18.15 9.12
N GLU A 231 -33.92 -19.35 9.23
CA GLU A 231 -34.47 -20.06 8.07
C GLU A 231 -35.82 -19.42 7.72
N GLU A 232 -35.85 -18.48 6.76
CA GLU A 232 -37.08 -18.07 6.10
C GLU A 232 -37.32 -18.92 4.84
N ASP A 233 -38.09 -20.00 5.01
CA ASP A 233 -38.78 -20.68 3.91
C ASP A 233 -39.79 -19.70 3.27
N ILE A 234 -39.40 -19.04 2.16
CA ILE A 234 -40.32 -18.28 1.31
C ILE A 234 -40.48 -19.01 -0.02
N ASP A 235 -41.54 -19.82 -0.07
CA ASP A 235 -41.91 -20.67 -1.20
C ASP A 235 -42.57 -19.84 -2.32
N TYR A 236 -41.77 -19.38 -3.27
CA TYR A 236 -42.22 -18.76 -4.52
C TYR A 236 -42.06 -19.76 -5.69
N GLU A 237 -43.02 -20.68 -5.84
CA GLU A 237 -43.29 -21.35 -7.13
C GLU A 237 -43.81 -20.32 -8.15
N GLU A 238 -42.92 -19.49 -8.69
CA GLU A 238 -43.18 -18.74 -9.92
C GLU A 238 -42.60 -19.53 -11.10
N ASP A 239 -43.48 -20.13 -11.90
CA ASP A 239 -43.17 -20.93 -13.10
C ASP A 239 -42.57 -20.04 -14.22
N MET A 240 -41.34 -19.58 -14.01
CA MET A 240 -40.47 -19.07 -15.05
C MET A 240 -40.14 -20.22 -16.01
N GLU A 241 -40.93 -20.35 -17.08
CA GLU A 241 -40.62 -21.20 -18.24
C GLU A 241 -39.41 -20.60 -18.97
N TYR A 242 -38.22 -20.77 -18.39
CA TYR A 242 -36.95 -20.58 -19.07
C TYR A 242 -36.99 -21.42 -20.34
N ASP A 243 -36.88 -20.78 -21.51
CA ASP A 243 -36.66 -21.54 -22.74
C ASP A 243 -35.30 -22.23 -22.59
N ALA A 244 -35.36 -23.53 -22.29
CA ALA A 244 -34.20 -24.37 -22.16
C ALA A 244 -33.40 -24.40 -23.48
N ALA A 245 -34.00 -24.07 -24.64
CA ALA A 245 -33.25 -23.83 -25.86
C ALA A 245 -32.41 -22.54 -25.77
N GLU A 246 -32.95 -21.38 -25.37
CA GLU A 246 -32.13 -20.15 -25.27
C GLU A 246 -31.09 -20.22 -24.14
N TYR A 247 -31.41 -20.80 -22.98
CA TYR A 247 -30.44 -21.01 -21.90
C TYR A 247 -29.29 -21.95 -22.33
N ASN A 248 -29.60 -23.10 -22.94
CA ASN A 248 -28.55 -23.98 -23.46
C ASN A 248 -27.82 -23.37 -24.67
N HIS A 249 -28.49 -22.56 -25.50
CA HIS A 249 -27.89 -21.88 -26.64
C HIS A 249 -26.86 -20.86 -26.15
N TYR A 250 -27.21 -19.97 -25.21
CA TYR A 250 -26.28 -19.01 -24.61
C TYR A 250 -25.10 -19.71 -23.93
N HIS A 251 -25.34 -20.76 -23.15
CA HIS A 251 -24.26 -21.55 -22.55
C HIS A 251 -23.42 -22.33 -23.57
N MET A 252 -23.97 -22.68 -24.74
CA MET A 252 -23.21 -23.25 -25.86
C MET A 252 -22.40 -22.20 -26.63
N GLU A 253 -22.93 -21.00 -26.88
CA GLU A 253 -22.23 -19.88 -27.54
C GLU A 253 -21.04 -19.41 -26.69
N VAL A 254 -21.27 -19.20 -25.38
CA VAL A 254 -20.20 -18.86 -24.42
C VAL A 254 -19.15 -19.98 -24.38
N SER A 255 -19.56 -21.25 -24.33
CA SER A 255 -18.63 -22.41 -24.35
C SER A 255 -17.86 -22.54 -25.66
N ALA A 256 -18.46 -22.20 -26.81
CA ALA A 256 -17.80 -22.19 -28.11
C ALA A 256 -16.76 -21.06 -28.20
N ASN A 257 -17.15 -19.84 -27.81
CA ASN A 257 -16.24 -18.70 -27.69
C ASN A 257 -15.07 -18.99 -26.75
N ASP A 258 -15.33 -19.56 -25.57
CA ASP A 258 -14.31 -19.87 -24.58
C ASP A 258 -13.40 -21.03 -25.02
N SER A 259 -13.91 -22.00 -25.78
CA SER A 259 -13.09 -23.03 -26.44
C SER A 259 -12.13 -22.42 -27.47
N ILE A 260 -12.60 -21.49 -28.30
CA ILE A 260 -11.75 -20.76 -29.27
C ILE A 260 -10.71 -19.90 -28.54
N LYS A 261 -11.12 -19.12 -27.52
CA LYS A 261 -10.24 -18.33 -26.65
C LYS A 261 -9.18 -19.20 -25.96
N GLY A 262 -9.54 -20.39 -25.45
CA GLY A 262 -8.61 -21.34 -24.83
C GLY A 262 -7.59 -21.92 -25.80
N MET A 263 -8.02 -22.29 -27.02
CA MET A 263 -7.11 -22.73 -28.09
C MET A 263 -6.12 -21.63 -28.49
N LEU A 264 -6.57 -20.38 -28.64
CA LEU A 264 -5.72 -19.23 -28.94
C LEU A 264 -4.71 -18.98 -27.81
N THR A 265 -5.17 -18.93 -26.56
CA THR A 265 -4.33 -18.76 -25.36
C THR A 265 -3.20 -19.78 -25.31
N THR A 266 -3.54 -21.05 -25.51
CA THR A 266 -2.59 -22.18 -25.47
C THR A 266 -1.58 -22.09 -26.63
N ALA A 267 -2.04 -21.87 -27.86
CA ALA A 267 -1.17 -21.77 -29.04
C ALA A 267 -0.23 -20.56 -28.96
N TRP A 268 -0.72 -19.42 -28.45
CA TRP A 268 0.06 -18.20 -28.28
C TRP A 268 1.08 -18.31 -27.14
N SER A 269 0.72 -18.98 -26.04
CA SER A 269 1.61 -19.23 -24.90
C SER A 269 2.73 -20.22 -25.28
N PHE A 270 2.45 -21.27 -26.06
CA PHE A 270 3.51 -22.17 -26.57
C PHE A 270 4.44 -21.46 -27.56
N LYS A 271 3.88 -20.60 -28.42
CA LYS A 271 4.67 -19.73 -29.30
C LYS A 271 5.56 -18.78 -28.49
N LYS A 272 5.05 -18.22 -27.38
CA LYS A 272 5.83 -17.38 -26.45
C LYS A 272 6.95 -18.16 -25.77
N ALA A 273 6.65 -19.29 -25.13
CA ALA A 273 7.64 -20.10 -24.43
C ALA A 273 8.83 -20.47 -25.35
N LYS A 274 8.53 -20.89 -26.59
CA LYS A 274 9.55 -21.17 -27.62
C LYS A 274 10.31 -19.93 -28.11
N GLN A 275 9.72 -18.72 -28.06
CA GLN A 275 10.45 -17.46 -28.30
C GLN A 275 11.41 -17.13 -27.17
N ILE A 276 11.02 -17.34 -25.90
CA ILE A 276 11.82 -16.96 -24.73
C ILE A 276 13.09 -17.81 -24.61
N ILE A 277 13.02 -19.13 -24.77
CA ILE A 277 14.23 -19.99 -24.72
C ILE A 277 15.20 -19.64 -25.86
N ARG A 278 14.66 -19.41 -27.07
CA ARG A 278 15.40 -18.95 -28.26
C ARG A 278 15.86 -17.48 -28.16
N GLY A 279 15.48 -16.76 -27.09
CA GLY A 279 15.88 -15.39 -26.80
C GLY A 279 17.36 -15.24 -26.44
N SER A 280 17.89 -14.03 -26.65
CA SER A 280 19.31 -13.70 -26.46
C SER A 280 19.54 -12.31 -25.90
N LYS A 281 20.78 -12.06 -25.44
CA LYS A 281 21.35 -10.77 -25.02
C LYS A 281 20.92 -9.57 -25.87
N ASP A 282 20.91 -9.73 -27.19
CA ASP A 282 20.56 -8.66 -28.13
C ASP A 282 19.09 -8.24 -28.09
N THR A 283 18.21 -9.11 -27.59
CA THR A 283 16.77 -8.87 -27.44
C THR A 283 16.33 -8.63 -25.99
N SER A 284 17.27 -8.61 -25.04
CA SER A 284 16.99 -8.66 -23.60
C SER A 284 16.73 -7.30 -22.95
N ILE A 285 15.99 -7.30 -21.84
CA ILE A 285 15.81 -6.18 -20.90
C ILE A 285 17.14 -5.63 -20.37
N ILE A 286 18.25 -6.37 -20.43
CA ILE A 286 19.59 -5.83 -20.17
C ILE A 286 20.07 -4.80 -21.22
N ARG A 287 19.19 -4.34 -22.13
CA ARG A 287 19.39 -3.17 -22.99
C ARG A 287 18.62 -1.93 -22.50
N ASN A 288 17.59 -2.10 -21.68
CA ASN A 288 16.89 -0.99 -21.01
C ASN A 288 17.84 -0.35 -19.98
N LYS A 289 17.96 0.98 -20.00
CA LYS A 289 18.88 1.75 -19.14
C LYS A 289 18.37 1.94 -17.72
N ASP A 290 17.06 1.88 -17.54
CA ASP A 290 16.38 2.20 -16.28
C ASP A 290 16.14 0.94 -15.48
N PHE A 291 15.79 -0.17 -16.14
CA PHE A 291 15.94 -1.54 -15.59
C PHE A 291 17.31 -1.75 -14.91
N LYS A 292 18.41 -1.38 -15.59
CA LYS A 292 19.78 -1.48 -15.06
C LYS A 292 20.10 -0.63 -13.82
N LYS A 293 19.25 0.35 -13.48
CA LYS A 293 19.39 1.19 -12.28
C LYS A 293 18.45 0.73 -11.16
N SER A 294 17.56 -0.21 -11.45
CA SER A 294 16.49 -0.67 -10.56
C SER A 294 16.77 -2.03 -9.93
N ILE A 295 17.70 -2.80 -10.50
CA ILE A 295 18.16 -4.12 -10.01
C ILE A 295 19.51 -3.98 -9.29
N ASP A 296 19.73 -4.80 -8.26
CA ASP A 296 21.01 -4.93 -7.54
C ASP A 296 21.33 -6.43 -7.40
N ASP A 297 22.59 -6.85 -7.56
CA ASP A 297 22.98 -8.26 -7.49
C ASP A 297 23.10 -8.79 -6.06
N LYS A 298 23.06 -7.91 -5.05
CA LYS A 298 23.03 -8.27 -3.63
C LYS A 298 21.62 -8.36 -3.06
N ALA A 299 20.60 -7.88 -3.77
CA ALA A 299 19.21 -7.99 -3.33
C ALA A 299 18.73 -9.44 -3.48
N GLU A 300 18.08 -9.99 -2.47
CA GLU A 300 17.39 -11.29 -2.56
C GLU A 300 16.25 -11.24 -3.60
N LEU A 301 15.64 -10.07 -3.77
CA LEU A 301 14.59 -9.81 -4.74
C LEU A 301 14.73 -8.40 -5.32
N SER A 302 14.93 -8.29 -6.63
CA SER A 302 14.76 -7.05 -7.39
C SER A 302 13.46 -7.09 -8.20
N ILE A 303 12.74 -5.97 -8.27
CA ILE A 303 11.57 -5.78 -9.13
C ILE A 303 11.76 -4.51 -9.96
N TYR A 304 11.53 -4.59 -11.26
CA TYR A 304 11.41 -3.44 -12.16
C TYR A 304 9.98 -3.38 -12.69
N ILE A 305 9.41 -2.17 -12.68
CA ILE A 305 8.13 -1.85 -13.32
C ILE A 305 8.41 -0.72 -14.32
N ASP A 306 8.12 -0.96 -15.59
CA ASP A 306 8.47 -0.07 -16.70
C ASP A 306 7.53 1.14 -16.78
N ASP A 307 6.23 0.86 -16.74
CA ASP A 307 5.16 1.86 -16.59
C ASP A 307 3.95 1.12 -15.99
N PHE A 308 3.53 1.53 -14.79
CA PHE A 308 2.45 0.87 -14.04
C PHE A 308 1.07 1.05 -14.69
N THR A 309 0.85 2.14 -15.43
CA THR A 309 -0.41 2.39 -16.14
C THR A 309 -0.69 1.29 -17.17
N THR A 310 0.38 0.81 -17.84
CA THR A 310 0.31 -0.17 -18.93
C THR A 310 0.00 -1.61 -18.49
N ILE A 311 -0.16 -1.84 -17.18
CA ILE A 311 -0.45 -3.16 -16.60
C ILE A 311 -1.66 -3.16 -15.66
N LEU A 312 -2.02 -2.02 -15.06
CA LEU A 312 -3.06 -1.96 -14.02
C LEU A 312 -4.47 -2.29 -14.58
N GLU A 313 -4.89 -1.66 -15.67
CA GLU A 313 -6.21 -1.92 -16.29
C GLU A 313 -6.42 -3.43 -16.58
N PRO A 314 -5.54 -4.12 -17.33
CA PRO A 314 -5.67 -5.56 -17.57
C PRO A 314 -5.57 -6.43 -16.31
N TRP A 315 -4.81 -6.01 -15.29
CA TRP A 315 -4.65 -6.77 -14.05
C TRP A 315 -5.88 -6.68 -13.13
N MET A 316 -6.52 -5.51 -13.05
CA MET A 316 -7.79 -5.34 -12.33
C MET A 316 -8.92 -6.16 -12.96
N ASP A 317 -8.97 -6.22 -14.29
CA ASP A 317 -9.88 -7.10 -15.03
C ASP A 317 -9.61 -8.58 -14.71
N GLN A 318 -8.33 -9.00 -14.74
CA GLN A 318 -7.93 -10.38 -14.43
C GLN A 318 -8.25 -10.78 -12.97
N LEU A 319 -8.21 -9.84 -12.02
CA LEU A 319 -8.57 -10.08 -10.62
C LEU A 319 -10.08 -10.12 -10.36
N GLY A 320 -10.93 -9.81 -11.36
CA GLY A 320 -12.37 -9.67 -11.16
C GLY A 320 -12.73 -8.42 -10.34
N LEU A 321 -11.95 -7.34 -10.48
CA LEU A 321 -12.12 -6.07 -9.78
C LEU A 321 -12.38 -4.88 -10.74
N PRO A 322 -13.26 -4.99 -11.76
CA PRO A 322 -13.53 -3.87 -12.68
C PRO A 322 -14.13 -2.65 -11.97
N GLN A 323 -14.82 -2.83 -10.84
CA GLN A 323 -15.30 -1.75 -9.97
C GLN A 323 -14.18 -0.97 -9.26
N MET A 324 -12.96 -1.54 -9.18
CA MET A 324 -11.77 -0.86 -8.67
C MET A 324 -10.96 -0.16 -9.77
N ARG A 325 -11.48 -0.12 -11.02
CA ARG A 325 -10.87 0.67 -12.10
C ARG A 325 -10.79 2.14 -11.71
N MET A 326 -9.61 2.56 -11.25
CA MET A 326 -9.20 3.96 -11.28
C MET A 326 -9.46 4.50 -12.70
N SER A 327 -9.86 5.76 -12.82
CA SER A 327 -10.04 6.34 -14.16
C SER A 327 -8.74 6.22 -14.94
N LYS A 328 -8.83 5.76 -16.20
CA LYS A 328 -7.72 5.76 -17.15
C LYS A 328 -6.95 7.08 -17.12
N ASN A 329 -7.72 8.15 -17.06
CA ASN A 329 -7.25 9.51 -16.92
C ASN A 329 -6.35 9.72 -15.68
N LEU A 330 -6.74 9.27 -14.49
CA LEU A 330 -5.94 9.40 -13.25
C LEU A 330 -4.66 8.56 -13.31
N LEU A 331 -4.67 7.46 -14.08
CA LEU A 331 -3.47 6.69 -14.36
C LEU A 331 -2.48 7.48 -15.23
N ASN A 332 -2.95 8.25 -16.22
CA ASN A 332 -2.09 9.08 -17.08
C ASN A 332 -1.20 10.07 -16.28
N ALA A 333 -1.60 10.46 -15.05
CA ALA A 333 -0.75 11.27 -14.18
C ALA A 333 0.62 10.61 -13.92
N TYR A 334 0.66 9.28 -13.86
CA TYR A 334 1.84 8.44 -13.64
C TYR A 334 2.49 7.90 -14.93
N GLU A 335 2.03 8.33 -16.12
CA GLU A 335 2.57 7.87 -17.40
C GLU A 335 4.08 8.17 -17.53
N GLY A 336 4.83 7.22 -18.08
CA GLY A 336 6.28 7.31 -18.26
C GLY A 336 7.10 7.21 -16.97
N MET A 337 6.49 6.84 -15.84
CA MET A 337 7.19 6.64 -14.56
C MET A 337 7.53 5.16 -14.34
N SER A 338 8.82 4.87 -14.19
CA SER A 338 9.33 3.52 -13.87
C SER A 338 9.68 3.40 -12.39
N ASN A 339 9.59 2.19 -11.84
CA ASN A 339 9.93 1.91 -10.44
C ASN A 339 10.94 0.75 -10.36
N GLY A 340 11.91 0.87 -9.47
CA GLY A 340 12.76 -0.23 -9.01
C GLY A 340 12.50 -0.52 -7.54
N VAL A 341 12.31 -1.78 -7.16
CA VAL A 341 12.21 -2.23 -5.77
C VAL A 341 13.31 -3.24 -5.49
N ASN A 342 14.04 -3.11 -4.38
CA ASN A 342 14.99 -4.14 -3.94
C ASN A 342 14.78 -4.47 -2.47
N LEU A 343 14.70 -5.76 -2.18
CA LEU A 343 14.63 -6.33 -0.83
C LEU A 343 16.00 -6.89 -0.45
N TYR A 344 16.49 -6.51 0.73
CA TYR A 344 17.69 -7.06 1.36
C TYR A 344 17.33 -7.66 2.73
N LEU A 345 17.79 -8.88 2.99
CA LEU A 345 17.53 -9.65 4.20
C LEU A 345 18.83 -9.81 4.99
N ASN A 346 19.20 -8.77 5.75
CA ASN A 346 20.49 -8.69 6.45
C ASN A 346 20.48 -9.44 7.80
N ASP A 347 21.65 -9.53 8.44
CA ASP A 347 21.83 -10.20 9.74
C ASP A 347 21.02 -9.59 10.90
N THR A 348 20.63 -8.31 10.82
CA THR A 348 19.94 -7.57 11.90
C THR A 348 18.69 -6.79 11.47
N ASN A 349 18.41 -6.67 10.17
CA ASN A 349 17.28 -5.91 9.66
C ASN A 349 16.77 -6.44 8.30
N ILE A 350 15.58 -6.01 7.92
CA ILE A 350 15.03 -6.16 6.57
C ILE A 350 14.98 -4.77 5.94
N GLU A 351 15.70 -4.58 4.84
CA GLU A 351 15.70 -3.32 4.08
C GLU A 351 14.88 -3.49 2.80
N LEU A 352 13.95 -2.57 2.55
CA LEU A 352 13.21 -2.44 1.30
C LEU A 352 13.48 -1.06 0.70
N THR A 353 14.07 -1.03 -0.49
CA THR A 353 14.28 0.22 -1.26
C THR A 353 13.28 0.32 -2.40
N LEU A 354 12.76 1.52 -2.65
CA LEU A 354 11.89 1.89 -3.78
C LEU A 354 12.49 3.11 -4.49
N ALA A 355 13.06 2.90 -5.67
CA ALA A 355 13.59 3.94 -6.55
C ALA A 355 12.56 4.27 -7.65
N THR A 356 11.77 5.32 -7.45
CA THR A 356 10.83 5.85 -8.45
C THR A 356 11.55 6.81 -9.39
N ARG A 357 11.42 6.57 -10.69
CA ARG A 357 11.93 7.44 -11.76
C ARG A 357 10.80 8.24 -12.36
N LEU A 358 10.89 9.55 -12.19
CA LEU A 358 9.94 10.51 -12.72
C LEU A 358 10.19 10.70 -14.23
N ASN A 359 9.11 10.94 -14.99
CA ASN A 359 9.22 11.56 -16.31
C ASN A 359 9.75 13.01 -16.17
N ASP A 360 10.25 13.61 -17.25
CA ASP A 360 10.97 14.90 -17.18
C ASP A 360 10.12 16.05 -16.58
N GLU A 361 8.82 16.12 -16.91
CA GLU A 361 7.91 17.15 -16.39
C GLU A 361 7.69 17.00 -14.87
N MET A 362 7.32 15.79 -14.41
CA MET A 362 7.19 15.53 -12.97
C MET A 362 8.51 15.74 -12.23
N ALA A 363 9.64 15.47 -12.89
CA ALA A 363 10.95 15.76 -12.33
C ALA A 363 11.22 17.27 -12.20
N ASP A 364 10.71 18.12 -13.09
CA ASP A 364 10.88 19.57 -12.97
C ASP A 364 10.06 20.14 -11.80
N TYR A 365 8.78 19.77 -11.64
CA TYR A 365 8.00 20.14 -10.44
C TYR A 365 8.67 19.71 -9.13
N TYR A 366 9.13 18.45 -9.06
CA TYR A 366 9.70 17.90 -7.82
C TYR A 366 11.08 18.48 -7.47
N LYS A 367 11.86 19.00 -8.44
CA LYS A 367 13.12 19.72 -8.15
C LYS A 367 12.87 20.95 -7.29
N GLY A 368 11.85 21.76 -7.61
CA GLY A 368 11.48 22.95 -6.84
C GLY A 368 10.98 22.59 -5.44
N ILE A 369 10.07 21.60 -5.35
CA ILE A 369 9.50 21.14 -4.07
C ILE A 369 10.58 20.57 -3.14
N TYR A 370 11.59 19.88 -3.68
CA TYR A 370 12.67 19.26 -2.90
C TYR A 370 13.83 20.24 -2.63
N ASP A 371 13.75 21.52 -3.04
CA ASP A 371 14.78 22.54 -2.77
C ASP A 371 14.62 23.19 -1.38
N ARG A 372 14.63 22.34 -0.36
CA ARG A 372 14.78 22.72 1.06
C ARG A 372 15.39 21.58 1.87
N ASP A 373 16.36 21.88 2.73
CA ASP A 373 16.90 20.93 3.71
C ASP A 373 16.34 21.23 5.11
N LEU A 374 16.34 20.22 5.99
CA LEU A 374 15.82 20.31 7.36
C LEU A 374 16.62 21.33 8.18
N ASN A 375 15.95 22.15 8.99
CA ASN A 375 16.59 23.08 9.92
C ASN A 375 17.32 22.33 11.05
N ASP A 376 18.66 22.27 10.97
CA ASP A 376 19.55 21.65 11.97
C ASP A 376 19.27 22.06 13.43
N LYS A 377 18.62 23.21 13.67
CA LYS A 377 18.22 23.63 15.01
C LYS A 377 17.27 22.66 15.70
N PHE A 378 16.40 21.95 14.96
CA PHE A 378 15.48 20.96 15.53
C PHE A 378 16.22 19.87 16.33
N LEU A 379 17.45 19.52 15.94
CA LEU A 379 18.27 18.51 16.60
C LEU A 379 18.62 18.86 18.07
N ASN A 380 18.46 20.13 18.47
CA ASN A 380 18.65 20.60 19.85
C ASN A 380 17.40 20.42 20.73
N TYR A 381 16.32 19.85 20.18
CA TYR A 381 15.01 19.68 20.80
C TYR A 381 14.44 18.27 20.60
N ILE A 382 15.29 17.28 20.32
CA ILE A 382 14.94 15.87 20.21
C ILE A 382 15.79 15.10 21.22
N ASN A 383 15.19 14.11 21.89
CA ASN A 383 15.90 13.20 22.79
C ASN A 383 15.52 11.74 22.45
N GLU A 384 16.47 11.02 21.86
CA GLU A 384 16.35 9.62 21.42
C GLU A 384 16.06 8.65 22.58
N ASP A 385 16.62 8.91 23.77
CA ASP A 385 16.34 8.11 24.98
C ASP A 385 14.89 8.34 25.49
N LYS A 386 14.22 9.42 25.08
CA LYS A 386 12.79 9.66 25.34
C LYS A 386 11.85 9.25 24.19
N ALA A 387 12.25 9.43 22.94
CA ALA A 387 11.36 9.19 21.80
C ALA A 387 10.95 7.70 21.68
N ILE A 388 9.65 7.45 21.53
CA ILE A 388 9.11 6.24 20.88
C ILE A 388 9.26 6.37 19.37
N GLY A 389 9.05 7.56 18.83
CA GLY A 389 9.18 7.79 17.40
C GLY A 389 9.27 9.26 17.02
N TYR A 390 9.59 9.50 15.76
CA TYR A 390 9.53 10.82 15.14
C TYR A 390 9.26 10.72 13.65
N ALA A 391 8.75 11.80 13.07
CA ALA A 391 8.59 11.98 11.63
C ALA A 391 9.04 13.39 11.25
N ALA A 392 9.94 13.50 10.28
CA ALA A 392 10.50 14.74 9.79
C ALA A 392 10.24 14.90 8.29
N MET A 393 10.04 16.15 7.88
CA MET A 393 9.87 16.55 6.49
C MET A 393 10.72 17.79 6.20
N ALA A 394 11.22 17.89 4.96
CA ALA A 394 11.97 19.03 4.45
C ALA A 394 11.64 19.25 2.98
N ILE A 395 10.58 20.03 2.74
CA ILE A 395 10.10 20.42 1.41
C ILE A 395 9.87 21.93 1.39
N ASN A 396 9.84 22.55 0.21
CA ASN A 396 9.81 24.01 0.09
C ASN A 396 8.36 24.51 -0.12
N THR A 397 7.74 25.11 0.90
CA THR A 397 6.34 25.61 0.82
C THR A 397 6.13 26.60 -0.32
N GLU A 398 7.04 27.56 -0.51
CA GLU A 398 6.93 28.58 -1.55
C GLU A 398 6.90 27.92 -2.95
N ASN A 399 7.73 26.91 -3.17
CA ASN A 399 7.75 26.18 -4.44
C ASN A 399 6.57 25.20 -4.57
N ILE A 400 6.12 24.55 -3.49
CA ILE A 400 4.91 23.71 -3.52
C ILE A 400 3.72 24.50 -4.05
N LEU A 401 3.48 25.71 -3.52
CA LEU A 401 2.34 26.53 -3.93
C LEU A 401 2.43 26.98 -5.40
N LYS A 402 3.64 27.19 -5.94
CA LYS A 402 3.87 27.54 -7.36
C LYS A 402 3.71 26.36 -8.31
N GLU A 403 4.23 25.18 -7.96
CA GLU A 403 4.17 24.00 -8.83
C GLU A 403 2.81 23.26 -8.73
N TYR A 404 2.07 23.44 -7.62
CA TYR A 404 0.77 22.81 -7.37
C TYR A 404 -0.27 23.05 -8.49
N PRO A 405 -0.46 24.29 -9.01
CA PRO A 405 -1.25 24.54 -10.22
C PRO A 405 -0.93 23.61 -11.40
N GLY A 406 0.36 23.44 -11.74
CA GLY A 406 0.79 22.56 -12.84
C GLY A 406 0.49 21.08 -12.57
N ILE A 407 0.80 20.62 -11.35
CA ILE A 407 0.50 19.25 -10.89
C ILE A 407 -1.02 18.99 -10.95
N VAL A 408 -1.85 19.96 -10.55
CA VAL A 408 -3.31 19.86 -10.56
C VAL A 408 -3.87 19.86 -11.98
N SER A 409 -3.48 20.80 -12.86
CA SER A 409 -3.95 20.80 -14.26
C SER A 409 -3.45 19.60 -15.07
N ARG A 410 -2.37 18.93 -14.66
CA ARG A 410 -1.98 17.61 -15.20
C ARG A 410 -2.82 16.45 -14.63
N SER A 411 -3.17 16.48 -13.35
CA SER A 411 -3.72 15.31 -12.64
C SER A 411 -5.24 15.32 -12.43
N MET A 412 -5.88 16.48 -12.37
CA MET A 412 -7.27 16.65 -11.91
C MET A 412 -8.32 16.78 -13.03
N PRO A 413 -8.05 17.43 -14.19
CA PRO A 413 -8.86 17.23 -15.41
C PRO A 413 -8.85 15.78 -15.89
N ASN A 414 -7.92 15.01 -15.33
CA ASN A 414 -7.77 13.58 -15.50
C ASN A 414 -8.67 12.77 -14.52
N ILE A 415 -9.77 13.33 -14.02
CA ILE A 415 -10.76 12.63 -13.18
C ILE A 415 -12.14 12.68 -13.88
N PRO A 416 -12.97 11.61 -13.83
CA PRO A 416 -14.29 11.61 -14.47
C PRO A 416 -15.17 12.71 -13.86
N TYR A 417 -16.03 13.31 -14.68
CA TYR A 417 -16.93 14.41 -14.30
C TYR A 417 -16.25 15.72 -13.84
N VAL A 418 -14.91 15.81 -13.85
CA VAL A 418 -14.19 17.07 -13.62
C VAL A 418 -14.05 17.83 -14.93
N ASP A 419 -14.61 19.05 -14.97
CA ASP A 419 -14.46 19.96 -16.10
C ASP A 419 -13.04 20.56 -16.13
N LYS A 420 -12.33 20.35 -17.23
CA LYS A 420 -10.98 20.91 -17.41
C LYS A 420 -10.96 22.43 -17.37
N GLU A 421 -11.91 23.11 -18.00
CA GLU A 421 -11.94 24.57 -18.07
C GLU A 421 -12.14 25.17 -16.68
N LEU A 422 -12.95 24.52 -15.83
CA LEU A 422 -13.11 24.88 -14.43
C LEU A 422 -11.82 24.67 -13.61
N VAL A 423 -11.06 23.60 -13.85
CA VAL A 423 -9.76 23.37 -13.18
C VAL A 423 -8.72 24.39 -13.59
N ASP A 424 -8.60 24.69 -14.88
CA ASP A 424 -7.63 25.67 -15.38
C ASP A 424 -7.99 27.09 -14.87
N ILE A 425 -9.28 27.46 -14.79
CA ILE A 425 -9.75 28.69 -14.14
C ILE A 425 -9.45 28.70 -12.63
N ALA A 426 -9.71 27.59 -11.92
CA ALA A 426 -9.50 27.51 -10.47
C ALA A 426 -8.01 27.57 -10.08
N THR A 427 -7.13 26.98 -10.89
CA THR A 427 -5.67 27.01 -10.68
C THR A 427 -5.07 28.37 -11.05
N GLU A 428 -5.57 29.05 -12.10
CA GLU A 428 -5.21 30.45 -12.36
C GLU A 428 -5.66 31.36 -11.21
N ALA A 429 -6.90 31.22 -10.73
CA ALA A 429 -7.42 32.01 -9.60
C ALA A 429 -6.63 31.78 -8.30
N PHE A 430 -6.26 30.52 -7.98
CA PHE A 430 -5.39 30.17 -6.86
C PHE A 430 -4.04 30.92 -6.94
N SER A 431 -3.41 30.89 -8.12
CA SER A 431 -2.12 31.54 -8.42
C SER A 431 -2.17 33.07 -8.44
N LEU A 432 -3.37 33.67 -8.43
CA LEU A 432 -3.58 35.13 -8.41
C LEU A 432 -3.97 35.66 -7.02
N ILE A 433 -4.41 34.79 -6.10
CA ILE A 433 -4.92 35.17 -4.78
C ILE A 433 -3.87 34.99 -3.68
N LEU A 434 -2.95 34.03 -3.84
CA LEU A 434 -1.91 33.75 -2.84
C LEU A 434 -0.68 34.66 -3.01
N ASP A 435 0.05 34.82 -1.90
CA ASP A 435 1.45 35.27 -1.88
C ASP A 435 2.27 34.08 -1.36
N GLU A 436 2.73 33.24 -2.28
CA GLU A 436 3.41 31.98 -1.95
C GLU A 436 4.68 32.22 -1.13
N LYS A 437 5.31 33.39 -1.34
CA LYS A 437 6.50 33.81 -0.59
C LYS A 437 6.15 34.23 0.83
N ALA A 438 5.09 35.01 1.04
CA ALA A 438 4.65 35.36 2.39
C ALA A 438 4.20 34.13 3.19
N ILE A 439 3.60 33.13 2.52
CA ILE A 439 3.24 31.85 3.15
C ILE A 439 4.51 31.01 3.41
N GLY A 440 5.46 30.96 2.46
CA GLY A 440 6.74 30.27 2.62
C GLY A 440 7.70 30.90 3.65
N GLU A 441 7.60 32.20 3.93
CA GLU A 441 8.27 32.83 5.06
C GLU A 441 7.57 32.52 6.40
N LEU A 442 6.26 32.28 6.39
CA LEU A 442 5.48 31.97 7.59
C LEU A 442 5.62 30.51 8.03
N ILE A 443 5.55 29.55 7.10
CA ILE A 443 5.79 28.12 7.31
C ILE A 443 6.70 27.64 6.18
N ASN A 444 7.97 27.43 6.46
CA ASN A 444 8.94 27.17 5.38
C ASN A 444 8.82 25.79 4.70
N GLY A 445 8.11 24.84 5.32
CA GLY A 445 7.85 23.51 4.77
C GLY A 445 8.80 22.41 5.27
N ASP A 446 9.69 22.75 6.20
CA ASP A 446 10.42 21.78 7.01
C ASP A 446 9.94 21.76 8.47
N GLY A 447 9.95 20.57 9.06
CA GLY A 447 9.46 20.34 10.41
C GLY A 447 9.70 18.92 10.91
N VAL A 448 9.55 18.73 12.22
CA VAL A 448 9.68 17.45 12.91
C VAL A 448 8.54 17.29 13.90
N VAL A 449 7.90 16.13 13.89
CA VAL A 449 7.00 15.64 14.93
C VAL A 449 7.75 14.58 15.73
N VAL A 450 7.70 14.64 17.07
CA VAL A 450 8.28 13.66 17.99
C VAL A 450 7.18 13.14 18.91
N PHE A 451 7.21 11.84 19.19
CA PHE A 451 6.36 11.14 20.14
C PHE A 451 7.26 10.65 21.29
N ASN A 452 7.15 11.29 22.46
CA ASN A 452 8.07 11.15 23.59
C ASN A 452 7.62 10.13 24.65
N GLY A 453 6.52 9.41 24.41
CA GLY A 453 5.97 8.42 25.34
C GLY A 453 4.49 8.62 25.64
N ILE A 454 3.93 7.77 26.51
CA ILE A 454 2.57 7.91 27.05
C ILE A 454 2.67 8.34 28.52
N ASN A 455 2.18 9.54 28.83
CA ASN A 455 2.20 10.08 30.19
C ASN A 455 0.79 10.03 30.82
N GLU A 456 0.74 9.68 32.11
CA GLU A 456 -0.48 9.75 32.91
C GLU A 456 -0.76 11.19 33.32
N ARG A 457 -2.01 11.64 33.14
CA ARG A 457 -2.45 13.00 33.44
C ARG A 457 -3.80 12.99 34.15
N GLU A 458 -3.93 13.81 35.20
CA GLU A 458 -5.21 14.11 35.82
C GLU A 458 -6.09 14.95 34.87
N VAL A 459 -7.26 14.42 34.52
CA VAL A 459 -8.28 15.04 33.66
C VAL A 459 -9.56 15.19 34.47
N THR A 460 -10.06 16.42 34.56
CA THR A 460 -11.36 16.74 35.16
C THR A 460 -12.48 16.42 34.17
N TYR A 461 -13.54 15.77 34.64
CA TYR A 461 -14.76 15.55 33.86
C TYR A 461 -15.99 15.92 34.71
N THR A 462 -17.01 16.45 34.02
CA THR A 462 -18.36 16.55 34.59
C THR A 462 -18.99 15.17 34.63
N THR A 463 -19.58 14.82 35.77
CA THR A 463 -20.51 13.69 35.94
C THR A 463 -21.67 14.14 36.82
N TYR A 464 -22.68 13.29 36.98
CA TYR A 464 -23.86 13.60 37.77
C TYR A 464 -23.93 12.70 39.00
N GLU A 465 -23.93 13.28 40.20
CA GLU A 465 -24.27 12.55 41.43
C GLU A 465 -25.79 12.55 41.59
N TYR A 466 -26.39 11.36 41.64
CA TYR A 466 -27.83 11.18 41.73
C TYR A 466 -28.28 11.02 43.17
N ASN A 467 -29.24 11.83 43.61
CA ASN A 467 -29.75 11.79 44.99
C ASN A 467 -31.04 10.96 45.09
N GLU A 468 -30.91 9.69 45.51
CA GLU A 468 -32.02 8.75 45.75
C GLU A 468 -33.10 9.28 46.72
N GLU A 469 -32.80 10.26 47.59
CA GLU A 469 -33.79 10.85 48.49
C GLU A 469 -34.57 12.03 47.88
N THR A 470 -34.01 12.76 46.90
CA THR A 470 -34.66 13.96 46.32
C THR A 470 -35.02 13.86 44.84
N TRP A 471 -34.56 12.85 44.11
CA TRP A 471 -34.84 12.66 42.67
C TRP A 471 -34.31 13.85 41.85
N GLU A 472 -33.12 14.31 42.25
CA GLU A 472 -32.37 15.41 41.65
C GLU A 472 -30.95 14.93 41.34
N SER A 473 -30.35 15.44 40.25
CA SER A 473 -28.96 15.22 39.88
C SER A 473 -28.14 16.50 40.06
N GLU A 474 -27.01 16.41 40.78
CA GLU A 474 -26.06 17.51 40.93
C GLU A 474 -24.88 17.33 39.97
N GLU A 475 -24.52 18.37 39.23
CA GLU A 475 -23.34 18.37 38.35
C GLU A 475 -22.07 18.46 39.20
N ILE A 476 -21.34 17.34 39.32
CA ILE A 476 -20.08 17.26 40.07
C ILE A 476 -18.88 17.15 39.12
N GLN A 477 -17.77 17.75 39.52
CA GLN A 477 -16.49 17.62 38.83
C GLN A 477 -15.61 16.60 39.54
N GLU A 478 -15.46 15.43 38.92
CA GLU A 478 -14.51 14.40 39.32
C GLU A 478 -13.20 14.53 38.54
N THR A 479 -12.14 13.89 39.04
CA THR A 479 -10.89 13.73 38.29
C THR A 479 -10.51 12.26 38.14
N LYS A 480 -10.00 11.90 36.96
CA LYS A 480 -9.43 10.59 36.64
C LYS A 480 -8.04 10.75 36.04
N MET A 481 -7.21 9.71 36.18
CA MET A 481 -5.94 9.63 35.46
C MET A 481 -6.22 9.06 34.06
N GLU A 482 -5.95 9.84 33.02
CA GLU A 482 -5.95 9.37 31.63
C GLU A 482 -4.51 9.27 31.11
N LYS A 483 -4.29 8.35 30.15
CA LYS A 483 -2.99 8.12 29.52
C LYS A 483 -2.96 8.79 28.15
N ILE A 484 -2.13 9.81 28.01
CA ILE A 484 -2.11 10.72 26.86
C ILE A 484 -0.73 10.66 26.19
N PRO A 485 -0.65 10.58 24.85
CA PRO A 485 0.63 10.59 24.15
C PRO A 485 1.31 11.96 24.28
N GLU A 486 2.57 12.00 24.73
CA GLU A 486 3.37 13.23 24.77
C GLU A 486 3.93 13.52 23.37
N MET A 487 3.54 14.66 22.80
CA MET A 487 3.81 15.03 21.42
C MET A 487 4.48 16.40 21.33
N LEU A 488 5.59 16.48 20.58
CA LEU A 488 6.25 17.73 20.21
C LEU A 488 6.21 17.91 18.69
N ILE A 489 5.73 19.05 18.22
CA ILE A 489 5.79 19.49 16.82
C ILE A 489 6.71 20.70 16.73
N MET A 490 7.60 20.70 15.74
CA MET A 490 8.50 21.79 15.39
C MET A 490 8.34 22.15 13.93
N LEU A 491 8.15 23.44 13.63
CA LEU A 491 8.04 23.98 12.27
C LEU A 491 8.98 25.18 12.13
N SER A 492 9.73 25.29 11.02
CA SER A 492 10.52 26.50 10.76
C SER A 492 9.63 27.68 10.33
N SER A 493 9.96 28.87 10.83
CA SER A 493 9.29 30.12 10.48
C SER A 493 10.28 31.29 10.50
N ASP A 494 10.61 31.84 9.33
CA ASP A 494 11.40 33.06 9.21
C ASP A 494 10.58 34.33 9.56
N ASN A 495 9.26 34.28 9.38
CA ASN A 495 8.33 35.40 9.56
C ASN A 495 7.08 35.01 10.36
N PRO A 496 7.19 34.66 11.66
CA PRO A 496 6.05 34.32 12.52
C PRO A 496 5.18 35.53 12.88
N SER A 497 5.24 36.65 12.14
CA SER A 497 4.57 37.91 12.50
C SER A 497 3.04 37.84 12.44
N ILE A 498 2.48 36.95 11.62
CA ILE A 498 1.04 36.68 11.57
C ILE A 498 0.63 35.85 12.80
N LEU A 499 1.36 34.76 13.10
CA LEU A 499 1.12 33.92 14.26
C LEU A 499 1.18 34.73 15.57
N ASN A 500 2.17 35.62 15.71
CA ASN A 500 2.28 36.54 16.86
C ASN A 500 1.05 37.47 17.00
N LYS A 501 0.43 37.92 15.90
CA LYS A 501 -0.81 38.73 15.95
C LYS A 501 -2.01 37.90 16.38
N LEU A 502 -2.13 36.66 15.89
CA LEU A 502 -3.20 35.72 16.28
C LEU A 502 -3.10 35.38 17.76
N ILE A 503 -1.90 35.07 18.26
CA ILE A 503 -1.64 34.82 19.68
C ILE A 503 -1.97 36.06 20.52
N ALA A 504 -1.52 37.26 20.13
CA ALA A 504 -1.86 38.49 20.85
C ALA A 504 -3.38 38.78 20.87
N TYR A 505 -4.11 38.39 19.83
CA TYR A 505 -5.57 38.49 19.79
C TYR A 505 -6.24 37.46 20.72
N GLY A 506 -5.78 36.20 20.73
CA GLY A 506 -6.27 35.16 21.64
C GLY A 506 -6.00 35.50 23.12
N VAL A 507 -4.84 36.09 23.44
CA VAL A 507 -4.53 36.63 24.77
C VAL A 507 -5.49 37.78 25.14
N LYS A 508 -5.76 38.70 24.21
CA LYS A 508 -6.78 39.77 24.41
C LYS A 508 -8.20 39.20 24.60
N LYS A 509 -8.49 38.04 24.03
CA LYS A 509 -9.76 37.29 24.15
C LYS A 509 -9.78 36.30 25.33
N GLN A 510 -8.71 36.22 26.13
CA GLN A 510 -8.58 35.34 27.30
C GLN A 510 -8.62 33.82 27.00
N VAL A 511 -8.61 33.41 25.73
CA VAL A 511 -8.50 32.01 25.29
C VAL A 511 -7.06 31.50 25.21
N ILE A 512 -6.08 32.40 25.32
CA ILE A 512 -4.65 32.08 25.46
C ILE A 512 -4.11 32.77 26.70
N THR A 513 -3.34 32.05 27.51
CA THR A 513 -2.55 32.60 28.63
C THR A 513 -1.06 32.55 28.31
N ASN A 514 -0.34 33.66 28.51
CA ASN A 514 1.13 33.68 28.40
C ASN A 514 1.73 33.35 29.76
N GLU A 515 2.58 32.32 29.81
CA GLU A 515 3.27 31.88 31.02
C GLU A 515 4.76 31.68 30.70
N ASN A 516 5.65 32.41 31.40
CA ASN A 516 7.09 32.16 31.49
C ASN A 516 7.85 31.90 30.16
N GLY A 517 7.34 32.39 29.02
CA GLY A 517 7.95 32.24 27.70
C GLY A 517 7.23 31.30 26.73
N TYR A 518 6.14 30.66 27.14
CA TYR A 518 5.22 29.91 26.26
C TYR A 518 3.79 30.50 26.30
N TYR A 519 2.93 30.00 25.42
CA TYR A 519 1.52 30.34 25.33
C TYR A 519 0.67 29.07 25.54
N ASP A 520 -0.12 29.04 26.61
CA ASP A 520 -1.07 28.00 26.96
C ASP A 520 -2.43 28.31 26.30
N PHE A 521 -2.87 27.47 25.37
CA PHE A 521 -4.13 27.60 24.65
C PHE A 521 -5.23 26.81 25.36
N LYS A 522 -6.28 27.52 25.78
CA LYS A 522 -7.49 26.93 26.37
C LYS A 522 -8.51 26.69 25.28
N ILE A 523 -8.46 25.50 24.70
CA ILE A 523 -9.42 25.03 23.70
C ILE A 523 -10.53 24.27 24.47
N PRO A 524 -11.79 24.73 24.43
CA PRO A 524 -12.91 23.96 24.99
C PRO A 524 -13.00 22.56 24.36
N ASP A 525 -13.44 21.59 25.15
CA ASP A 525 -13.75 20.22 24.72
C ASP A 525 -12.60 19.43 24.07
N PHE A 526 -11.37 19.96 24.11
CA PHE A 526 -10.17 19.31 23.58
C PHE A 526 -9.43 18.57 24.71
N PRO A 527 -9.19 17.25 24.62
CA PRO A 527 -8.72 16.43 25.74
C PRO A 527 -7.22 16.62 26.08
N MET A 528 -6.54 17.60 25.48
CA MET A 528 -5.12 17.86 25.68
C MET A 528 -4.86 19.37 25.85
N SER A 529 -3.86 19.74 26.64
CA SER A 529 -3.36 21.12 26.60
C SER A 529 -2.54 21.35 25.32
N VAL A 530 -2.49 22.61 24.86
CA VAL A 530 -1.67 23.00 23.72
C VAL A 530 -0.78 24.18 24.13
N TYR A 531 0.52 23.93 24.17
CA TYR A 531 1.56 24.90 24.52
C TYR A 531 2.34 25.30 23.26
N VAL A 532 2.30 26.59 22.92
CA VAL A 532 3.01 27.13 21.75
C VAL A 532 4.21 27.98 22.21
N ILE A 533 5.37 27.77 21.58
CA ILE A 533 6.59 28.56 21.78
C ILE A 533 7.07 29.06 20.42
N ILE A 534 7.51 30.33 20.34
CA ILE A 534 8.11 30.89 19.12
C ILE A 534 9.51 31.34 19.49
N LYS A 535 10.53 30.59 19.06
CA LYS A 535 11.91 30.74 19.53
C LYS A 535 12.91 30.25 18.48
N ASP A 536 14.03 30.94 18.34
CA ASP A 536 15.15 30.59 17.46
C ASP A 536 14.82 30.38 15.95
N GLY A 537 13.66 30.86 15.48
CA GLY A 537 13.15 30.64 14.11
C GLY A 537 12.32 29.36 13.96
N ILE A 538 11.88 28.78 15.08
CA ILE A 538 11.02 27.61 15.18
C ILE A 538 9.72 28.00 15.89
N VAL A 539 8.60 27.50 15.38
CA VAL A 539 7.34 27.39 16.10
C VAL A 539 7.27 25.98 16.68
N PHE A 540 7.23 25.90 18.01
CA PHE A 540 7.02 24.67 18.75
C PHE A 540 5.55 24.57 19.16
N ILE A 541 4.97 23.38 19.08
CA ILE A 541 3.66 23.04 19.63
C ILE A 541 3.81 21.75 20.42
N SER A 542 3.55 21.77 21.72
CA SER A 542 3.65 20.61 22.61
C SER A 542 2.39 20.48 23.46
N ASN A 543 2.02 19.25 23.87
CA ASN A 543 0.98 19.05 24.88
C ASN A 543 1.54 18.88 26.31
N SER A 544 2.87 18.92 26.49
CA SER A 544 3.55 18.78 27.77
C SER A 544 3.99 20.12 28.36
N LYS A 545 3.50 20.43 29.57
CA LYS A 545 3.85 21.67 30.27
C LYS A 545 5.31 21.67 30.76
N GLU A 546 5.86 20.49 31.08
CA GLU A 546 7.27 20.35 31.43
C GLU A 546 8.14 20.68 30.21
N GLU A 547 7.87 20.04 29.07
CA GLU A 547 8.64 20.25 27.85
C GLU A 547 8.56 21.70 27.37
N ALA A 548 7.36 22.30 27.34
CA ALA A 548 7.17 23.71 26.99
C ALA A 548 7.98 24.65 27.90
N THR A 549 8.05 24.34 29.20
CA THR A 549 8.88 25.07 30.17
C THR A 549 10.37 24.89 29.89
N GLN A 550 10.81 23.67 29.56
CA GLN A 550 12.21 23.35 29.24
C GLN A 550 12.67 24.02 27.94
N ILE A 551 11.84 24.00 26.89
CA ILE A 551 12.09 24.66 25.60
C ILE A 551 12.15 26.18 25.79
N ALA A 552 11.16 26.78 26.46
CA ALA A 552 11.13 28.22 26.72
C ALA A 552 12.37 28.69 27.49
N SER A 553 12.65 28.07 28.65
CA SER A 553 13.79 28.40 29.51
C SER A 553 15.17 28.06 28.91
N GLY A 554 15.23 27.17 27.92
CA GLY A 554 16.49 26.68 27.35
C GLY A 554 17.18 25.65 28.25
N THR A 555 16.40 24.85 28.98
CA THR A 555 16.89 23.77 29.87
C THR A 555 16.58 22.36 29.34
N PHE A 556 15.96 22.25 28.16
CA PHE A 556 15.79 20.98 27.45
C PHE A 556 17.14 20.28 27.22
N VAL A 557 17.18 18.95 27.37
CA VAL A 557 18.39 18.14 27.24
C VAL A 557 18.28 17.29 25.97
N PRO A 558 18.85 17.72 24.83
CA PRO A 558 18.81 16.94 23.60
C PRO A 558 19.81 15.78 23.63
N TYR A 559 19.43 14.70 22.94
CA TYR A 559 20.30 13.56 22.69
C TYR A 559 19.87 12.89 21.38
N LEU A 560 20.84 12.67 20.50
CA LEU A 560 20.68 11.92 19.26
C LEU A 560 21.99 11.20 18.94
N THR A 561 21.90 9.99 18.41
CA THR A 561 23.02 9.29 17.77
C THR A 561 23.38 9.94 16.43
N ASP A 562 24.57 9.65 15.91
CA ASP A 562 25.00 10.16 14.61
C ASP A 562 24.22 9.51 13.45
N GLU A 563 23.61 8.36 13.70
CA GLU A 563 22.69 7.65 12.82
C GLU A 563 21.36 8.41 12.68
N HIS A 564 20.67 8.71 13.79
CA HIS A 564 19.41 9.45 13.76
C HIS A 564 19.61 10.90 13.24
N LYS A 565 20.70 11.59 13.60
CA LYS A 565 21.09 12.88 12.97
C LYS A 565 21.28 12.74 11.46
N SER A 566 21.95 11.67 11.02
CA SER A 566 22.20 11.40 9.60
C SER A 566 20.89 11.20 8.84
N MET A 567 19.97 10.41 9.41
CA MET A 567 18.67 10.13 8.80
C MET A 567 17.82 11.40 8.69
N LEU A 568 17.78 12.24 9.74
CA LEU A 568 17.06 13.52 9.75
C LEU A 568 17.62 14.55 8.73
N THR A 569 18.95 14.71 8.64
CA THR A 569 19.57 15.82 7.89
C THR A 569 19.90 15.52 6.43
N LYS A 570 20.05 14.23 6.06
CA LYS A 570 20.43 13.84 4.69
C LYS A 570 19.24 13.55 3.78
N ASN A 571 18.03 13.46 4.32
CA ASN A 571 16.83 13.08 3.60
C ASN A 571 15.82 14.23 3.50
N LYS A 572 14.75 14.03 2.73
CA LYS A 572 13.62 14.96 2.57
C LYS A 572 12.40 14.55 3.38
N PHE A 573 12.28 13.25 3.66
CA PHE A 573 11.42 12.70 4.70
C PHE A 573 12.22 11.68 5.49
N ALA A 574 12.02 11.62 6.80
CA ALA A 574 12.69 10.68 7.69
C ALA A 574 11.78 10.36 8.88
N ALA A 575 11.43 9.09 9.08
CA ALA A 575 10.62 8.62 10.19
C ALA A 575 11.29 7.45 10.93
N TYR A 576 11.08 7.37 12.23
CA TYR A 576 11.50 6.29 13.11
C TYR A 576 10.38 5.95 14.09
N PHE A 577 10.22 4.67 14.42
CA PHE A 577 9.27 4.18 15.40
C PHE A 577 9.78 2.91 16.09
N ASP A 578 9.78 2.88 17.41
CA ASP A 578 10.09 1.72 18.25
C ASP A 578 8.79 1.09 18.79
N GLY A 579 8.36 0.00 18.16
CA GLY A 579 7.16 -0.72 18.57
C GLY A 579 7.34 -1.44 19.89
N SER A 580 8.55 -1.95 20.16
CA SER A 580 8.85 -2.67 21.39
C SER A 580 8.99 -1.74 22.60
N ARG A 581 9.29 -0.45 22.39
CA ARG A 581 9.12 0.60 23.40
C ARG A 581 7.65 0.93 23.63
N LEU A 582 6.86 1.15 22.57
CA LEU A 582 5.42 1.44 22.72
C LEU A 582 4.69 0.34 23.50
N ALA A 583 5.02 -0.94 23.26
CA ALA A 583 4.45 -2.07 24.00
C ALA A 583 4.58 -1.96 25.53
N GLN A 584 5.64 -1.32 26.02
CA GLN A 584 5.92 -1.14 27.46
C GLN A 584 5.15 0.04 28.09
N GLU A 585 4.68 0.99 27.27
CA GLU A 585 4.00 2.21 27.72
C GLU A 585 2.47 2.17 27.46
N LEU A 586 1.97 1.16 26.73
CA LEU A 586 0.54 1.01 26.43
C LEU A 586 -0.31 0.63 27.67
N PRO A 587 -1.51 1.22 27.84
CA PRO A 587 -2.49 0.76 28.81
C PRO A 587 -3.13 -0.58 28.45
N VAL A 588 -2.41 -1.67 28.69
CA VAL A 588 -2.91 -3.05 28.46
C VAL A 588 -4.10 -3.39 29.38
N GLU A 589 -4.21 -2.78 30.55
CA GLU A 589 -5.31 -3.05 31.49
C GLU A 589 -6.63 -2.35 31.11
N ASP A 590 -6.55 -1.26 30.33
CA ASP A 590 -7.69 -0.39 29.99
C ASP A 590 -8.33 -0.74 28.62
N MET A 591 -7.87 -1.81 27.94
CA MET A 591 -8.26 -2.19 26.58
C MET A 591 -9.01 -3.54 26.48
N GLY A 592 -9.67 -3.79 25.33
CA GLY A 592 -10.51 -4.97 25.08
C GLY A 592 -9.75 -6.28 24.74
N ILE A 593 -9.72 -7.21 25.70
CA ILE A 593 -8.88 -8.44 25.79
C ILE A 593 -8.59 -9.20 24.47
N ALA A 594 -9.55 -9.31 23.55
CA ALA A 594 -9.44 -10.19 22.38
C ALA A 594 -8.48 -9.66 21.30
N GLN A 595 -8.71 -8.43 20.82
CA GLN A 595 -7.97 -7.86 19.69
C GLN A 595 -6.54 -7.43 20.10
N MET A 596 -6.36 -7.05 21.37
CA MET A 596 -5.07 -6.66 21.94
C MET A 596 -3.97 -7.71 21.78
N LYS A 597 -4.29 -9.01 21.88
CA LYS A 597 -3.26 -10.07 21.89
C LYS A 597 -2.43 -10.08 20.61
N VAL A 598 -3.07 -9.79 19.47
CA VAL A 598 -2.38 -9.68 18.18
C VAL A 598 -1.57 -8.40 18.09
N ILE A 599 -2.10 -7.27 18.58
CA ILE A 599 -1.42 -5.96 18.56
C ILE A 599 -0.19 -5.96 19.47
N ILE A 600 -0.33 -6.39 20.72
CA ILE A 600 0.77 -6.49 21.71
C ILE A 600 1.82 -7.47 21.21
N TYR A 601 1.41 -8.68 20.75
CA TYR A 601 2.34 -9.64 20.17
C TYR A 601 3.12 -9.06 18.99
N MET A 602 2.47 -8.30 18.10
CA MET A 602 3.15 -7.63 17.00
C MET A 602 4.13 -6.58 17.51
N LEU A 603 3.75 -5.68 18.42
CA LEU A 603 4.64 -4.63 18.96
C LEU A 603 5.86 -5.22 19.73
N ASP A 604 5.64 -6.22 20.57
CA ASP A 604 6.69 -7.01 21.26
C ASP A 604 7.67 -7.68 20.28
N ASN A 605 7.18 -8.04 19.08
CA ASN A 605 7.95 -8.71 18.03
C ASN A 605 8.16 -7.81 16.80
N PHE A 606 8.05 -6.49 16.94
CA PHE A 606 8.34 -5.55 15.86
C PHE A 606 9.77 -5.04 15.94
N GLY A 607 10.31 -4.78 17.12
CA GLY A 607 11.51 -3.97 17.25
C GLY A 607 11.24 -2.56 16.75
N SER A 608 12.12 -2.04 15.89
CA SER A 608 12.00 -0.69 15.33
C SER A 608 11.88 -0.66 13.81
N LEU A 609 11.21 0.36 13.31
CA LEU A 609 11.00 0.64 11.89
C LEU A 609 11.49 2.06 11.58
N SER A 610 12.31 2.21 10.56
CA SER A 610 12.65 3.51 9.98
C SER A 610 12.22 3.60 8.51
N MET A 611 11.96 4.83 8.07
CA MET A 611 11.69 5.17 6.67
C MET A 611 12.44 6.44 6.30
N GLU A 612 13.09 6.47 5.15
CA GLU A 612 13.74 7.67 4.62
C GLU A 612 13.46 7.88 3.13
N THR A 613 13.18 9.13 2.74
CA THR A 613 13.08 9.56 1.34
C THR A 613 14.29 10.43 1.02
N SER A 614 15.21 9.89 0.23
CA SER A 614 16.45 10.56 -0.16
C SER A 614 16.25 11.86 -0.95
N LYS A 615 17.28 12.72 -0.97
CA LYS A 615 17.31 13.88 -1.87
C LYS A 615 17.31 13.40 -3.32
N MET A 616 16.45 14.00 -4.13
CA MET A 616 16.24 13.66 -5.53
C MET A 616 17.54 13.74 -6.36
N LYS A 617 17.82 12.68 -7.13
CA LYS A 617 19.10 12.48 -7.84
C LYS A 617 18.87 12.32 -9.35
N GLY A 618 19.00 13.42 -10.08
CA GLY A 618 18.47 13.50 -11.45
C GLY A 618 16.95 13.38 -11.40
N ASN A 619 16.34 12.56 -12.25
CA ASN A 619 14.89 12.29 -12.23
C ASN A 619 14.54 11.07 -11.36
N THR A 620 15.20 10.85 -10.22
CA THR A 620 14.95 9.66 -9.38
C THR A 620 14.88 10.04 -7.91
N ILE A 621 13.82 9.59 -7.26
CA ILE A 621 13.60 9.66 -5.82
C ILE A 621 13.71 8.23 -5.29
N THR A 622 14.54 8.02 -4.28
CA THR A 622 14.67 6.71 -3.61
C THR A 622 14.11 6.81 -2.21
N ASN A 623 13.14 5.97 -1.91
CA ASN A 623 12.68 5.67 -0.56
C ASN A 623 13.39 4.42 -0.06
N LYS A 624 13.71 4.37 1.23
CA LYS A 624 14.14 3.17 1.96
C LYS A 624 13.23 3.00 3.16
N ILE A 625 12.86 1.75 3.43
CA ILE A 625 12.22 1.30 4.67
C ILE A 625 13.18 0.28 5.29
N GLU A 626 13.49 0.42 6.57
CA GLU A 626 14.30 -0.56 7.31
C GLU A 626 13.56 -1.03 8.55
N TRP A 627 13.38 -2.34 8.66
CA TRP A 627 12.75 -3.00 9.79
C TRP A 627 13.82 -3.76 10.58
N ALA A 628 14.26 -3.18 11.69
CA ALA A 628 15.27 -3.74 12.59
C ALA A 628 14.58 -4.57 13.68
N TYR A 629 14.70 -5.90 13.58
CA TYR A 629 14.02 -6.83 14.46
C TYR A 629 14.78 -7.06 15.77
N PRO A 630 14.10 -7.52 16.85
CA PRO A 630 14.73 -7.75 18.14
C PRO A 630 15.96 -8.67 18.09
N ALA A 631 17.05 -8.25 18.74
CA ALA A 631 18.32 -8.96 18.75
C ALA A 631 18.22 -10.36 19.38
N GLY A 632 19.03 -11.30 18.88
CA GLY A 632 19.05 -12.70 19.35
C GLY A 632 18.00 -13.61 18.70
N LYS A 633 17.11 -13.05 17.86
CA LYS A 633 16.42 -13.80 16.81
C LYS A 633 17.44 -14.15 15.70
N GLY A 634 17.20 -15.23 14.94
CA GLY A 634 18.20 -15.88 14.07
C GLY A 634 18.73 -15.02 12.92
N ASN A 635 17.93 -14.91 11.86
CA ASN A 635 18.14 -13.98 10.74
C ASN A 635 16.78 -13.49 10.22
N ALA A 636 16.81 -12.47 9.36
CA ALA A 636 15.64 -11.83 8.76
C ALA A 636 14.57 -12.80 8.25
N MET A 637 14.98 -13.81 7.47
CA MET A 637 14.04 -14.74 6.82
C MET A 637 13.45 -15.73 7.83
N GLU A 638 14.27 -16.28 8.73
CA GLU A 638 13.79 -17.13 9.83
C GLU A 638 12.82 -16.36 10.73
N TYR A 639 13.14 -15.11 11.07
CA TYR A 639 12.35 -14.29 11.98
C TYR A 639 10.98 -13.93 11.41
N PHE A 640 10.92 -13.50 10.16
CA PHE A 640 9.66 -13.20 9.47
C PHE A 640 8.70 -14.42 9.46
N PHE A 641 9.23 -15.62 9.22
CA PHE A 641 8.42 -16.85 9.28
C PHE A 641 8.04 -17.27 10.69
N ASP A 642 8.87 -17.01 11.71
CA ASP A 642 8.54 -17.27 13.11
C ASP A 642 7.39 -16.35 13.58
N MET A 643 7.50 -15.04 13.30
CA MET A 643 6.48 -14.04 13.63
C MET A 643 5.11 -14.38 13.04
N ILE A 644 5.06 -14.79 11.76
CA ILE A 644 3.80 -15.15 11.08
C ILE A 644 3.24 -16.50 11.58
N GLN A 645 4.09 -17.48 11.93
CA GLN A 645 3.62 -18.79 12.40
C GLN A 645 3.12 -18.75 13.85
N ASN A 646 3.71 -17.91 14.70
CA ASN A 646 3.38 -17.80 16.12
C ASN A 646 2.35 -16.68 16.44
N MET A 647 1.91 -15.93 15.44
CA MET A 647 0.88 -14.89 15.59
C MET A 647 -0.41 -15.47 16.23
N PRO A 648 -0.94 -14.84 17.30
CA PRO A 648 -2.20 -15.26 17.91
C PRO A 648 -3.38 -15.28 16.93
N ARG A 649 -4.37 -16.13 17.22
CA ARG A 649 -5.64 -16.28 16.50
C ARG A 649 -6.81 -16.19 17.47
#